data_AF-A0A2H9RMU1-F1
#
_entry.id   AF-A0A2H9RMU1-F1
#
_cell.length_a   1.000
_cell.length_b   1.000
_cell.length_c   1.000
_cell.angle_alpha   90.00
_cell.angle_beta   90.00
_cell.angle_gamma   90.00
#
_symmetry.space_group_name_H-M   'P 1'
#
loop_
_entity.id
_entity.type
_entity.pdbx_description
1 polymer ?
#
loop_
_entity_poly.entity_id
_entity_poly.type
_entity_poly.pdbx_seq_one_letter_code
_entity_poly.pdbx_strand_id
1 'polypeptide(L)'
;MTKSTQEFQEIYSKANAEDLKFKSPEGLTEEVVRQISKDKNEPEWMLNKRLEALKIFNSKPIPTWGPNLGNLNLEKIYYYMRPNAKTNSRSWDDVPKDIKETFNRLGIPEAEKNALGGVGAQYESETIYHNLKKSLEEKGVIFSDCDTALKENEELMKKYFMTTCISLNLHKFAALHAAVWSGGTFIYIPKNVKIEIPLQAYFRMNSKKGGQFEHTLIIADEGSELHYIEGCFTKNNLILTSEGYKKMNEIKNGELVLTSEGDFKKIKQIQKRPYSGNLYTLEFYGDSTQKIEVTEDHEFLYVDKKRNNERNKIFDPRWNTPKFFKKGDYLAVPINKTIKHKERRIFEVKYKNKIEKLSVPMIPEFFRLIGYYLAEGSTINEHYLCFDFNSKEREYIEDTKKLLKEIFKVDAYEQDHKTNNGTSVRVNSTKLARLFKQFGDRNYNKKLPKWVLFENRENQKEIINGWFKGGGNYYNKKHKSGIKEIFRINTTSEILTKQGRDLLLRLGIVSFINKRNRLKENRRIMFTLGVTGNFMQDFGKIVGIEVNKKMNNKNRASMFGINEKFAFFPIKKITKKVVKDISTFNFSVEDHETYTVAGVAVHNCSAPEYKENSLHAGGVEIHVLKGARVRYSSIENWSKNTYNLNTKRAIVHENGIIEWVNGNLGCLTGESKIFSSKGPIEIQSLEVGNKIYVWNKKTNKIDKSRIKNKIFSGNKRVYKLEAGGREIETSSNHPFLNLVRKKNKKEHKKGFFYTEWKPLEQLKVGDIIGISKKIPIEGKPYILPRIEVGYKTESKNQYSKFVMNTSYLYNKKISIPNETNENFMWLMGLIMGDGHIDSKNNKINIATHITEDYRNKLIKIIKDLFGYKVTEKKERYIIINSKILCQLFTKIGFSRNAGTEKVPKWVFTLPEKQILSFLAGYFDSDGHVEKGGIYFTSINKPLLEQVKLLGIQTGFGVSKVFVHDKAKEKTILGKKTHAKDSWRILFNSKKIKELPSKCKRKKEKIMKTKTRRKDSSSGGLNFKSKTNEEIGFVRIKRIEEIGIRPTYDLEIENHHNFIANG
;
A
#
# COMPACT_ATOMS: atom_id res chain seq x y z
N MET A 1 18.35 -33.22 2.64
CA MET A 1 18.85 -33.00 1.27
C MET A 1 18.87 -31.50 1.01
N THR A 2 19.96 -30.98 0.47
CA THR A 2 20.26 -29.55 0.33
C THR A 2 20.48 -29.21 -1.15
N LYS A 3 19.52 -28.51 -1.77
CA LYS A 3 19.61 -27.80 -3.06
C LYS A 3 18.29 -27.05 -3.32
N SER A 4 18.33 -25.72 -3.41
CA SER A 4 17.27 -24.81 -3.93
C SER A 4 17.51 -23.34 -3.52
N THR A 5 18.12 -23.08 -2.36
CA THR A 5 18.32 -21.69 -1.86
C THR A 5 19.50 -20.97 -2.50
N GLN A 6 20.52 -21.70 -3.01
CA GLN A 6 21.71 -21.11 -3.63
C GLN A 6 21.46 -20.63 -5.07
N GLU A 7 20.87 -21.47 -5.93
CA GLU A 7 20.57 -21.13 -7.33
C GLU A 7 19.67 -19.88 -7.43
N PHE A 8 18.72 -19.74 -6.49
CA PHE A 8 17.84 -18.56 -6.40
C PHE A 8 18.56 -17.29 -5.92
N GLN A 9 19.74 -17.41 -5.29
CA GLN A 9 20.59 -16.26 -4.99
C GLN A 9 21.48 -15.88 -6.17
N GLU A 10 22.09 -16.86 -6.85
CA GLU A 10 23.10 -16.63 -7.91
C GLU A 10 22.55 -15.87 -9.12
N ILE A 11 21.35 -16.23 -9.61
CA ILE A 11 20.73 -15.62 -10.79
C ILE A 11 20.50 -14.11 -10.61
N TYR A 12 20.31 -13.65 -9.36
CA TYR A 12 20.10 -12.25 -9.00
C TYR A 12 21.25 -11.67 -8.14
N SER A 13 22.45 -12.27 -8.15
CA SER A 13 23.61 -11.77 -7.41
C SER A 13 24.88 -11.56 -8.22
N LYS A 14 24.94 -12.03 -9.47
CA LYS A 14 26.03 -11.67 -10.37
C LYS A 14 25.83 -10.23 -10.84
N ALA A 15 26.74 -9.35 -10.44
CA ALA A 15 26.99 -8.12 -11.17
C ALA A 15 27.38 -8.48 -12.63
N ASN A 16 27.17 -7.55 -13.56
CA ASN A 16 27.79 -7.67 -14.88
C ASN A 16 29.33 -7.62 -14.74
N ALA A 17 30.05 -8.06 -15.77
CA ALA A 17 31.47 -7.71 -15.89
C ALA A 17 31.61 -6.18 -15.97
N GLU A 18 32.68 -5.64 -15.40
CA GLU A 18 32.95 -4.20 -15.43
C GLU A 18 33.54 -3.79 -16.80
N ASP A 19 32.69 -3.64 -17.82
CA ASP A 19 33.06 -3.08 -19.12
C ASP A 19 33.18 -1.55 -19.03
N LEU A 20 34.28 -1.12 -18.40
CA LEU A 20 34.61 0.28 -18.15
C LEU A 20 35.72 0.74 -19.10
N LYS A 21 35.47 1.81 -19.84
CA LYS A 21 36.49 2.51 -20.65
C LYS A 21 37.50 3.26 -19.78
N PHE A 22 37.09 3.68 -18.59
CA PHE A 22 37.96 4.28 -17.58
C PHE A 22 37.41 4.05 -16.17
N LYS A 23 38.31 3.90 -15.21
CA LYS A 23 38.03 3.80 -13.78
C LYS A 23 39.05 4.66 -13.05
N SER A 24 38.61 5.60 -12.20
CA SER A 24 39.53 6.38 -11.38
C SER A 24 40.33 5.48 -10.42
N PRO A 25 41.43 5.97 -9.83
CA PRO A 25 41.93 5.45 -8.56
C PRO A 25 40.82 5.41 -7.48
N GLU A 26 41.05 4.66 -6.40
CA GLU A 26 40.27 4.85 -5.17
C GLU A 26 40.67 6.17 -4.51
N GLY A 27 39.70 6.91 -3.96
CA GLY A 27 39.94 8.23 -3.35
C GLY A 27 39.76 9.40 -4.32
N LEU A 28 39.74 10.63 -3.78
CA LEU A 28 39.48 11.85 -4.54
C LEU A 28 40.70 12.78 -4.51
N THR A 29 41.34 12.93 -5.67
CA THR A 29 42.52 13.79 -5.85
C THR A 29 42.27 14.91 -6.86
N GLU A 30 43.19 15.85 -6.98
CA GLU A 30 43.09 16.93 -7.96
C GLU A 30 43.19 16.41 -9.41
N GLU A 31 43.98 15.35 -9.63
CA GLU A 31 44.09 14.67 -10.91
C GLU A 31 42.76 14.04 -11.33
N VAL A 32 42.02 13.43 -10.40
CA VAL A 32 40.68 12.89 -10.68
C VAL A 32 39.71 14.00 -11.08
N VAL A 33 39.73 15.14 -10.37
CA VAL A 33 38.88 16.31 -10.72
C VAL A 33 39.23 16.89 -12.09
N ARG A 34 40.52 17.07 -12.38
CA ARG A 34 41.01 17.55 -13.68
C ARG A 34 40.70 16.55 -14.80
N GLN A 35 40.76 15.24 -14.53
CA GLN A 35 40.43 14.20 -15.50
C GLN A 35 38.92 14.18 -15.82
N ILE A 36 38.03 14.30 -14.83
CA ILE A 36 36.58 14.44 -15.06
C ILE A 36 36.30 15.62 -16.01
N SER A 37 36.88 16.78 -15.69
CA SER A 37 36.63 18.02 -16.43
C SER A 37 37.18 17.98 -17.86
N LYS A 38 38.36 17.37 -18.04
CA LYS A 38 38.97 17.09 -19.35
C LYS A 38 38.16 16.08 -20.17
N ASP A 39 37.72 14.98 -19.54
CA ASP A 39 36.98 13.90 -20.21
C ASP A 39 35.57 14.31 -20.65
N LYS A 40 34.96 15.25 -19.92
CA LYS A 40 33.68 15.89 -20.25
C LYS A 40 33.82 17.14 -21.12
N ASN A 41 35.04 17.63 -21.35
CA ASN A 41 35.35 18.87 -22.09
C ASN A 41 34.52 20.07 -21.58
N GLU A 42 34.66 20.37 -20.28
CA GLU A 42 33.95 21.44 -19.58
C GLU A 42 34.57 22.83 -19.80
N PRO A 43 33.80 23.93 -19.67
CA PRO A 43 34.35 25.28 -19.66
C PRO A 43 35.19 25.54 -18.39
N GLU A 44 36.20 26.41 -18.51
CA GLU A 44 37.22 26.62 -17.47
C GLU A 44 36.64 27.04 -16.11
N TRP A 45 35.56 27.82 -16.09
CA TRP A 45 34.89 28.22 -14.83
C TRP A 45 34.31 27.02 -14.07
N MET A 46 33.90 25.95 -14.77
CA MET A 46 33.41 24.73 -14.13
C MET A 46 34.57 23.92 -13.55
N LEU A 47 35.70 23.81 -14.26
CA LEU A 47 36.94 23.26 -13.70
C LEU A 47 37.35 24.02 -12.43
N ASN A 48 37.42 25.35 -12.49
CA ASN A 48 37.77 26.20 -11.36
C ASN A 48 36.78 26.03 -10.19
N LYS A 49 35.47 25.90 -10.46
CA LYS A 49 34.43 25.56 -9.46
C LYS A 49 34.63 24.16 -8.86
N ARG A 50 35.00 23.13 -9.63
CA ARG A 50 35.33 21.79 -9.12
C ARG A 50 36.58 21.81 -8.24
N LEU A 51 37.60 22.58 -8.61
CA LEU A 51 38.86 22.73 -7.85
C LEU A 51 38.65 23.52 -6.54
N GLU A 52 37.82 24.57 -6.56
CA GLU A 52 37.36 25.25 -5.34
C GLU A 52 36.60 24.27 -4.44
N ALA A 53 35.66 23.51 -5.01
CA ALA A 53 34.89 22.50 -4.32
C ALA A 53 35.77 21.39 -3.70
N LEU A 54 36.85 20.97 -4.35
CA LEU A 54 37.83 20.03 -3.80
C LEU A 54 38.56 20.61 -2.57
N LYS A 55 39.01 21.87 -2.63
CA LYS A 55 39.63 22.57 -1.48
C LYS A 55 38.66 22.71 -0.31
N ILE A 56 37.39 23.02 -0.60
CA ILE A 56 36.29 23.10 0.37
C ILE A 56 35.94 21.71 0.95
N PHE A 57 35.99 20.65 0.13
CA PHE A 57 35.79 19.27 0.57
C PHE A 57 36.91 18.84 1.51
N ASN A 58 38.17 19.08 1.16
CA ASN A 58 39.33 18.68 1.97
C ASN A 58 39.40 19.44 3.30
N SER A 59 39.13 20.75 3.30
CA SER A 59 39.14 21.57 4.53
C SER A 59 37.98 21.28 5.51
N LYS A 60 36.83 20.79 5.04
CA LYS A 60 35.69 20.50 5.92
C LYS A 60 35.81 19.11 6.58
N PRO A 61 35.60 18.99 7.90
CA PRO A 61 35.53 17.70 8.58
C PRO A 61 34.30 16.90 8.12
N ILE A 62 34.30 15.59 8.40
CA ILE A 62 33.11 14.75 8.17
C ILE A 62 31.95 15.31 9.01
N PRO A 63 30.76 15.58 8.42
CA PRO A 63 29.61 16.10 9.15
C PRO A 63 29.21 15.22 10.34
N THR A 64 28.95 15.86 11.48
CA THR A 64 28.46 15.20 12.71
C THR A 64 26.95 14.95 12.70
N TRP A 65 26.25 15.41 11.66
CA TRP A 65 24.83 15.20 11.42
C TRP A 65 24.59 14.16 10.30
N GLY A 66 23.41 13.55 10.28
CA GLY A 66 23.05 12.49 9.32
C GLY A 66 23.17 11.07 9.88
N PRO A 67 23.38 10.04 9.03
CA PRO A 67 23.69 8.67 9.46
C PRO A 67 25.10 8.56 10.04
N ASN A 68 25.46 7.43 10.66
CA ASN A 68 26.83 7.21 11.12
C ASN A 68 27.75 6.90 9.92
N LEU A 69 28.78 7.72 9.73
CA LEU A 69 29.71 7.67 8.60
C LEU A 69 31.05 6.99 8.93
N GLY A 70 31.26 6.50 10.15
CA GLY A 70 32.54 5.87 10.57
C GLY A 70 32.94 4.62 9.76
N ASN A 71 32.00 4.01 9.04
CA ASN A 71 32.24 2.88 8.12
C ASN A 71 32.32 3.31 6.64
N LEU A 72 32.14 4.60 6.32
CA LEU A 72 32.28 5.16 4.98
C LEU A 72 33.72 5.65 4.78
N ASN A 73 34.59 4.78 4.29
CA ASN A 73 35.93 5.17 3.91
C ASN A 73 35.91 5.84 2.53
N LEU A 74 36.03 7.17 2.52
CA LEU A 74 36.01 7.99 1.30
C LEU A 74 37.24 7.75 0.41
N GLU A 75 38.37 7.28 0.97
CA GLU A 75 39.56 6.90 0.21
C GLU A 75 39.42 5.53 -0.48
N LYS A 76 38.25 4.87 -0.38
CA LYS A 76 37.95 3.56 -0.99
C LYS A 76 36.73 3.57 -1.91
N ILE A 77 36.31 4.76 -2.33
CA ILE A 77 35.26 4.98 -3.32
C ILE A 77 35.89 5.29 -4.67
N TYR A 78 35.31 4.76 -5.75
CA TYR A 78 35.61 5.20 -7.11
C TYR A 78 34.66 6.35 -7.47
N TYR A 79 35.22 7.55 -7.68
CA TYR A 79 34.44 8.77 -7.88
C TYR A 79 34.08 9.05 -9.34
N TYR A 80 34.82 8.48 -10.29
CA TYR A 80 34.51 8.60 -11.71
C TYR A 80 34.79 7.29 -12.46
N MET A 81 33.76 6.76 -13.11
CA MET A 81 33.81 5.52 -13.88
C MET A 81 33.05 5.67 -15.18
N ARG A 82 33.75 5.52 -16.31
CA ARG A 82 33.18 5.68 -17.65
C ARG A 82 32.80 4.30 -18.18
N PRO A 83 31.50 4.00 -18.39
CA PRO A 83 31.10 2.79 -19.12
C PRO A 83 31.69 2.81 -20.53
N ASN A 84 31.86 1.64 -21.14
CA ASN A 84 32.40 1.51 -22.50
C ASN A 84 31.35 1.86 -23.58
N ALA A 85 30.87 3.10 -23.55
CA ALA A 85 29.66 3.57 -24.22
C ALA A 85 29.86 4.85 -25.04
N LYS A 86 29.00 5.04 -26.06
CA LYS A 86 28.70 6.37 -26.57
C LYS A 86 27.83 7.10 -25.54
N THR A 87 28.33 8.23 -25.05
CA THR A 87 27.62 9.12 -24.13
C THR A 87 26.65 10.04 -24.88
N ASN A 88 25.58 10.50 -24.22
CA ASN A 88 24.56 11.41 -24.76
C ASN A 88 23.97 10.96 -26.12
N SER A 89 23.72 9.65 -26.30
CA SER A 89 23.13 9.11 -27.52
C SER A 89 21.67 9.53 -27.68
N ARG A 90 21.39 10.40 -28.67
CA ARG A 90 20.03 10.82 -29.06
C ARG A 90 19.26 9.71 -29.82
N SER A 91 19.96 8.73 -30.39
CA SER A 91 19.41 7.49 -30.95
C SER A 91 19.75 6.31 -30.04
N TRP A 92 18.82 5.36 -29.89
CA TRP A 92 19.09 4.16 -29.09
C TRP A 92 20.05 3.19 -29.77
N ASP A 93 20.12 3.19 -31.11
CA ASP A 93 20.93 2.21 -31.82
C ASP A 93 22.44 2.41 -31.58
N ASP A 94 22.85 3.59 -31.10
CA ASP A 94 24.20 3.91 -30.61
C ASP A 94 24.56 3.34 -29.22
N VAL A 95 23.58 2.88 -28.42
CA VAL A 95 23.82 2.36 -27.05
C VAL A 95 24.52 0.98 -27.10
N PRO A 96 25.49 0.68 -26.21
CA PRO A 96 26.18 -0.62 -26.19
C PRO A 96 25.29 -1.86 -26.04
N LYS A 97 25.83 -3.01 -26.47
CA LYS A 97 25.11 -4.29 -26.54
C LYS A 97 24.86 -4.91 -25.16
N ASP A 98 25.84 -4.89 -24.27
CA ASP A 98 25.73 -5.33 -22.87
C ASP A 98 24.69 -4.51 -22.09
N ILE A 99 24.64 -3.20 -22.34
CA ILE A 99 23.65 -2.28 -21.74
C ILE A 99 22.27 -2.60 -22.30
N LYS A 100 22.12 -2.71 -23.64
CA LYS A 100 20.88 -3.16 -24.31
C LYS A 100 20.38 -4.50 -23.75
N GLU A 101 21.26 -5.49 -23.61
CA GLU A 101 20.93 -6.81 -23.03
C GLU A 101 20.55 -6.71 -21.55
N THR A 102 21.21 -5.84 -20.79
CA THR A 102 20.91 -5.64 -19.36
C THR A 102 19.55 -4.94 -19.15
N PHE A 103 19.18 -3.99 -20.02
CA PHE A 103 17.85 -3.36 -20.03
C PHE A 103 16.77 -4.38 -20.44
N ASN A 104 17.01 -5.14 -21.52
CA ASN A 104 16.15 -6.24 -21.96
C ASN A 104 15.93 -7.28 -20.85
N ARG A 105 16.99 -7.67 -20.12
CA ARG A 105 16.96 -8.66 -19.02
C ARG A 105 16.17 -8.18 -17.80
N LEU A 106 16.05 -6.87 -17.60
CA LEU A 106 15.16 -6.27 -16.59
C LEU A 106 13.71 -6.09 -17.08
N GLY A 107 13.44 -6.45 -18.34
CA GLY A 107 12.14 -6.26 -18.96
C GLY A 107 11.83 -4.82 -19.33
N ILE A 108 12.84 -3.95 -19.46
CA ILE A 108 12.72 -2.65 -20.11
C ILE A 108 12.66 -2.89 -21.62
N PRO A 109 11.54 -2.62 -22.32
CA PRO A 109 11.38 -3.06 -23.70
C PRO A 109 11.86 -2.04 -24.73
N GLU A 110 11.98 -2.54 -25.95
CA GLU A 110 12.26 -1.84 -27.22
C GLU A 110 11.40 -0.59 -27.53
N ALA A 111 10.38 -0.30 -26.72
CA ALA A 111 9.64 0.95 -26.77
C ALA A 111 10.46 2.17 -26.28
N GLU A 112 11.39 1.97 -25.35
CA GLU A 112 12.32 3.03 -24.91
C GLU A 112 13.37 3.39 -25.99
N LYS A 113 13.50 2.60 -27.06
CA LYS A 113 14.29 3.03 -28.23
C LYS A 113 13.68 4.25 -28.93
N ASN A 114 12.36 4.31 -28.99
CA ASN A 114 11.64 4.89 -30.13
C ASN A 114 10.63 5.99 -29.77
N ALA A 115 10.38 6.28 -28.48
CA ALA A 115 9.25 7.11 -28.08
C ALA A 115 9.49 7.99 -26.82
N LEU A 116 10.74 8.17 -26.42
CA LEU A 116 11.12 8.91 -25.22
C LEU A 116 10.98 10.43 -25.41
N GLY A 117 9.77 10.94 -25.21
CA GLY A 117 9.49 12.37 -25.13
C GLY A 117 9.66 12.89 -23.71
N GLY A 118 10.87 13.30 -23.33
CA GLY A 118 11.19 13.82 -22.00
C GLY A 118 11.71 12.75 -21.03
N VAL A 119 12.63 11.90 -21.48
CA VAL A 119 13.35 10.94 -20.61
C VAL A 119 14.87 11.04 -20.74
N GLY A 120 15.52 11.16 -19.59
CA GLY A 120 16.96 10.96 -19.41
C GLY A 120 17.25 9.67 -18.65
N ALA A 121 18.32 8.96 -19.03
CA ALA A 121 18.76 7.73 -18.37
C ALA A 121 20.28 7.78 -18.07
N GLN A 122 20.62 7.70 -16.78
CA GLN A 122 22.00 7.70 -16.28
C GLN A 122 22.40 6.32 -15.75
N TYR A 123 23.64 5.92 -16.05
CA TYR A 123 24.19 4.61 -15.74
C TYR A 123 25.66 4.79 -15.32
N GLU A 124 25.97 4.51 -14.05
CA GLU A 124 27.23 4.94 -13.42
C GLU A 124 27.46 6.47 -13.59
N SER A 125 28.70 6.90 -13.87
CA SER A 125 29.10 8.31 -13.94
C SER A 125 28.84 9.00 -15.30
N GLU A 126 27.99 8.46 -16.18
CA GLU A 126 27.68 9.08 -17.47
C GLU A 126 26.20 8.97 -17.86
N THR A 127 25.69 9.99 -18.56
CA THR A 127 24.38 9.97 -19.20
C THR A 127 24.46 9.24 -20.54
N ILE A 128 23.65 8.20 -20.73
CA ILE A 128 23.73 7.34 -21.92
C ILE A 128 22.64 7.68 -22.94
N TYR A 129 21.46 8.11 -22.48
CA TYR A 129 20.35 8.48 -23.35
C TYR A 129 19.64 9.74 -22.85
N HIS A 130 19.30 10.65 -23.77
CA HIS A 130 18.48 11.83 -23.49
C HIS A 130 17.65 12.24 -24.72
N ASN A 131 16.35 12.52 -24.55
CA ASN A 131 15.45 12.92 -25.64
C ASN A 131 14.24 13.75 -25.15
N LEU A 132 13.81 14.76 -25.92
CA LEU A 132 12.71 15.69 -25.63
C LEU A 132 11.73 15.77 -26.82
N LYS A 133 10.44 16.07 -26.55
CA LYS A 133 9.42 16.32 -27.58
C LYS A 133 9.58 17.74 -28.13
N LYS A 134 9.75 17.90 -29.45
CA LYS A 134 9.84 19.20 -30.15
C LYS A 134 8.80 20.25 -29.70
N SER A 135 7.55 19.86 -29.43
CA SER A 135 6.51 20.78 -28.95
C SER A 135 6.67 21.27 -27.50
N LEU A 136 7.80 20.97 -26.84
CA LEU A 136 8.28 21.57 -25.60
C LEU A 136 9.48 22.50 -25.89
N GLU A 137 10.39 22.09 -26.77
CA GLU A 137 11.47 22.93 -27.32
C GLU A 137 10.89 24.21 -27.98
N GLU A 138 9.83 24.06 -28.77
CA GLU A 138 9.02 25.13 -29.38
C GLU A 138 8.39 26.10 -28.36
N LYS A 139 8.26 25.68 -27.09
CA LYS A 139 7.79 26.52 -25.97
C LYS A 139 8.94 27.11 -25.14
N GLY A 140 10.18 26.96 -25.59
CA GLY A 140 11.39 27.34 -24.85
C GLY A 140 11.70 26.47 -23.64
N VAL A 141 11.01 25.34 -23.46
CA VAL A 141 11.30 24.39 -22.37
C VAL A 141 12.59 23.67 -22.71
N ILE A 142 13.60 23.84 -21.86
CA ILE A 142 14.84 23.10 -21.95
C ILE A 142 14.71 21.86 -21.08
N PHE A 143 14.96 20.70 -21.68
CA PHE A 143 15.21 19.44 -20.98
C PHE A 143 16.44 18.83 -21.61
N SER A 144 17.51 18.72 -20.83
CA SER A 144 18.81 18.21 -21.28
C SER A 144 19.52 17.50 -20.12
N ASP A 145 20.60 16.80 -20.42
CA ASP A 145 21.55 16.40 -19.39
C ASP A 145 22.39 17.61 -18.91
N CYS A 146 22.90 17.55 -17.68
CA CYS A 146 23.68 18.66 -17.12
C CYS A 146 25.02 18.92 -17.86
N ASP A 147 25.60 17.91 -18.51
CA ASP A 147 26.85 18.05 -19.27
C ASP A 147 26.65 18.83 -20.58
N THR A 148 25.51 18.65 -21.24
CA THR A 148 25.03 19.46 -22.37
C THR A 148 24.63 20.86 -21.92
N ALA A 149 23.86 20.98 -20.82
CA ALA A 149 23.38 22.26 -20.30
C ALA A 149 24.52 23.24 -19.94
N LEU A 150 25.67 22.74 -19.45
CA LEU A 150 26.86 23.56 -19.18
C LEU A 150 27.45 24.26 -20.41
N LYS A 151 27.16 23.76 -21.62
CA LYS A 151 27.71 24.24 -22.88
C LYS A 151 26.67 25.02 -23.69
N GLU A 152 25.46 24.48 -23.79
CA GLU A 152 24.37 25.09 -24.55
C GLU A 152 23.61 26.16 -23.75
N ASN A 153 23.68 26.14 -22.41
CA ASN A 153 22.92 27.02 -21.51
C ASN A 153 23.80 27.61 -20.39
N GLU A 154 25.06 27.90 -20.71
CA GLU A 154 26.12 28.26 -19.76
C GLU A 154 25.72 29.37 -18.76
N GLU A 155 24.99 30.41 -19.21
CA GLU A 155 24.54 31.52 -18.35
C GLU A 155 23.50 31.10 -17.29
N LEU A 156 22.60 30.16 -17.61
CA LEU A 156 21.67 29.60 -16.62
C LEU A 156 22.43 28.72 -15.61
N MET A 157 23.42 27.98 -16.08
CA MET A 157 24.25 27.13 -15.22
C MET A 157 25.14 27.98 -14.29
N LYS A 158 25.87 28.98 -14.80
CA LYS A 158 26.63 29.96 -14.00
C LYS A 158 25.78 30.62 -12.91
N LYS A 159 24.52 30.95 -13.23
CA LYS A 159 23.59 31.64 -12.32
C LYS A 159 23.04 30.76 -11.22
N TYR A 160 22.64 29.53 -11.54
CA TYR A 160 21.90 28.66 -10.61
C TYR A 160 22.71 27.48 -10.09
N PHE A 161 23.40 26.74 -10.97
CA PHE A 161 24.04 25.45 -10.66
C PHE A 161 25.08 25.57 -9.55
N MET A 162 24.75 25.01 -8.38
CA MET A 162 25.60 25.01 -7.19
C MET A 162 26.07 26.42 -6.77
N THR A 163 25.18 27.41 -6.88
CA THR A 163 25.44 28.80 -6.44
C THR A 163 24.77 29.08 -5.09
N THR A 164 23.45 29.21 -5.08
CA THR A 164 22.65 29.73 -3.96
C THR A 164 21.73 28.67 -3.37
N CYS A 165 21.21 27.75 -4.21
CA CYS A 165 20.38 26.64 -3.77
C CYS A 165 21.22 25.57 -3.05
N ILE A 166 22.32 25.10 -3.63
CA ILE A 166 23.33 24.30 -2.94
C ILE A 166 24.71 24.95 -3.15
N SER A 167 25.08 25.88 -2.27
CA SER A 167 26.42 26.48 -2.33
C SER A 167 27.50 25.44 -2.02
N LEU A 168 28.67 25.57 -2.65
CA LEU A 168 29.84 24.70 -2.41
C LEU A 168 30.14 24.57 -0.90
N ASN A 169 30.01 25.68 -0.18
CA ASN A 169 30.32 25.78 1.24
C ASN A 169 29.30 25.13 2.19
N LEU A 170 28.13 24.69 1.69
CA LEU A 170 27.01 24.20 2.50
C LEU A 170 27.41 23.04 3.43
N HIS A 171 28.11 22.02 2.93
CA HIS A 171 28.72 20.94 3.72
C HIS A 171 29.68 20.08 2.90
N LYS A 172 30.48 19.23 3.56
CA LYS A 172 31.47 18.34 2.92
C LYS A 172 30.87 17.55 1.75
N PHE A 173 29.67 16.97 1.88
CA PHE A 173 29.06 16.22 0.77
C PHE A 173 28.50 17.08 -0.39
N ALA A 174 28.19 18.35 -0.17
CA ALA A 174 27.84 19.28 -1.24
C ALA A 174 29.11 19.73 -2.00
N ALA A 175 30.21 19.97 -1.27
CA ALA A 175 31.52 20.20 -1.85
C ALA A 175 32.05 18.97 -2.62
N LEU A 176 31.84 17.77 -2.07
CA LEU A 176 32.13 16.51 -2.77
C LEU A 176 31.37 16.45 -4.09
N HIS A 177 30.04 16.56 -4.04
CA HIS A 177 29.19 16.55 -5.24
C HIS A 177 29.65 17.61 -6.25
N ALA A 178 29.89 18.84 -5.83
CA ALA A 178 30.39 19.89 -6.73
C ALA A 178 31.75 19.56 -7.38
N ALA A 179 32.64 18.82 -6.70
CA ALA A 179 33.91 18.37 -7.28
C ALA A 179 33.73 17.21 -8.28
N VAL A 180 32.83 16.24 -8.02
CA VAL A 180 32.75 14.96 -8.75
C VAL A 180 31.40 14.64 -9.44
N TRP A 181 30.45 15.57 -9.46
CA TRP A 181 29.17 15.38 -10.13
C TRP A 181 29.40 14.97 -11.59
N SER A 182 28.61 14.02 -12.05
CA SER A 182 28.94 13.25 -13.25
C SER A 182 27.66 12.86 -14.01
N GLY A 183 27.02 13.87 -14.59
CA GLY A 183 25.74 13.74 -15.29
C GLY A 183 24.52 14.07 -14.42
N GLY A 184 23.34 13.81 -14.97
CA GLY A 184 22.05 14.14 -14.37
C GLY A 184 21.16 14.91 -15.32
N THR A 185 20.23 15.71 -14.80
CA THR A 185 19.08 16.26 -15.54
C THR A 185 18.92 17.76 -15.29
N PHE A 186 18.92 18.54 -16.37
CA PHE A 186 18.61 19.97 -16.38
C PHE A 186 17.19 20.19 -16.94
N ILE A 187 16.40 20.98 -16.22
CA ILE A 187 15.03 21.39 -16.58
C ILE A 187 14.95 22.90 -16.42
N TYR A 188 14.63 23.64 -17.50
CA TYR A 188 14.25 25.05 -17.42
C TYR A 188 12.89 25.28 -18.09
N ILE A 189 11.96 25.87 -17.34
CA ILE A 189 10.59 26.15 -17.77
C ILE A 189 10.41 27.67 -17.85
N PRO A 190 10.19 28.26 -19.04
CA PRO A 190 10.04 29.71 -19.19
C PRO A 190 8.80 30.29 -18.52
N LYS A 191 8.77 31.62 -18.41
CA LYS A 191 7.66 32.37 -17.78
C LYS A 191 6.30 31.98 -18.36
N ASN A 192 5.35 31.74 -17.45
CA ASN A 192 3.96 31.34 -17.72
C ASN A 192 3.79 30.02 -18.49
N VAL A 193 4.86 29.26 -18.77
CA VAL A 193 4.77 27.97 -19.46
C VAL A 193 4.33 26.88 -18.47
N LYS A 194 3.17 26.29 -18.74
CA LYS A 194 2.63 25.17 -17.96
C LYS A 194 2.82 23.85 -18.70
N ILE A 195 3.34 22.85 -17.99
CA ILE A 195 3.59 21.52 -18.53
C ILE A 195 2.57 20.53 -17.95
N GLU A 196 1.65 20.12 -18.82
CA GLU A 196 0.55 19.18 -18.52
C GLU A 196 1.01 17.70 -18.52
N ILE A 197 2.26 17.46 -18.92
CA ILE A 197 2.97 16.17 -18.98
C ILE A 197 3.99 16.14 -17.83
N PRO A 198 3.93 15.21 -16.86
CA PRO A 198 5.07 14.98 -15.99
C PRO A 198 6.31 14.52 -16.77
N LEU A 199 7.46 15.12 -16.50
CA LEU A 199 8.75 14.64 -17.01
C LEU A 199 9.22 13.43 -16.17
N GLN A 200 10.17 12.65 -16.66
CA GLN A 200 10.67 11.46 -15.95
C GLN A 200 12.15 11.21 -16.27
N ALA A 201 12.98 10.88 -15.29
CA ALA A 201 14.33 10.37 -15.53
C ALA A 201 14.64 9.18 -14.62
N TYR A 202 15.56 8.32 -15.06
CA TYR A 202 15.89 7.05 -14.43
C TYR A 202 17.39 6.98 -14.08
N PHE A 203 17.69 6.64 -12.83
CA PHE A 203 19.04 6.61 -12.26
C PHE A 203 19.36 5.19 -11.78
N ARG A 204 20.58 4.70 -12.07
CA ARG A 204 20.97 3.33 -11.72
C ARG A 204 22.48 3.14 -11.52
N MET A 205 22.81 2.47 -10.41
CA MET A 205 24.13 1.95 -10.07
C MET A 205 24.20 0.43 -10.33
N ASN A 206 25.34 -0.08 -10.80
CA ASN A 206 25.65 -1.52 -10.89
C ASN A 206 27.08 -1.87 -10.45
N SER A 207 28.02 -0.92 -10.55
CA SER A 207 29.42 -1.11 -10.15
C SER A 207 29.60 -1.36 -8.64
N LYS A 208 30.70 -2.01 -8.27
CA LYS A 208 31.09 -2.23 -6.87
C LYS A 208 31.95 -1.06 -6.36
N LYS A 209 31.69 -0.60 -5.13
CA LYS A 209 32.29 0.61 -4.52
C LYS A 209 32.07 1.92 -5.29
N GLY A 210 31.14 1.95 -6.24
CA GLY A 210 30.85 3.15 -7.02
C GLY A 210 30.23 4.27 -6.19
N GLY A 211 30.64 5.50 -6.50
CA GLY A 211 29.94 6.71 -6.10
C GLY A 211 28.99 7.19 -7.20
N GLN A 212 27.73 7.44 -6.87
CA GLN A 212 26.73 8.04 -7.76
C GLN A 212 26.52 9.51 -7.38
N PHE A 213 26.67 10.40 -8.37
CA PHE A 213 26.69 11.85 -8.21
C PHE A 213 25.92 12.53 -9.35
N GLU A 214 24.65 12.14 -9.53
CA GLU A 214 23.72 12.82 -10.45
C GLU A 214 23.35 14.21 -9.92
N HIS A 215 23.22 15.20 -10.79
CA HIS A 215 22.64 16.50 -10.44
C HIS A 215 21.30 16.71 -11.15
N THR A 216 20.22 17.00 -10.41
CA THR A 216 18.92 17.40 -10.98
C THR A 216 18.67 18.89 -10.71
N LEU A 217 18.89 19.75 -11.70
CA LEU A 217 18.63 21.20 -11.59
C LEU A 217 17.33 21.53 -12.32
N ILE A 218 16.35 22.05 -11.57
CA ILE A 218 15.04 22.46 -12.06
C ILE A 218 14.88 23.96 -11.82
N ILE A 219 14.59 24.72 -12.88
CA ILE A 219 14.30 26.15 -12.82
C ILE A 219 12.90 26.35 -13.43
N ALA A 220 11.94 26.70 -12.58
CA ALA A 220 10.58 27.06 -12.96
C ALA A 220 10.44 28.58 -12.87
N ASP A 221 10.49 29.28 -14.02
CA ASP A 221 10.40 30.74 -14.09
C ASP A 221 8.95 31.23 -13.82
N GLU A 222 8.79 32.53 -13.64
CA GLU A 222 7.59 33.21 -13.14
C GLU A 222 6.27 32.72 -13.78
N GLY A 223 5.35 32.18 -12.97
CA GLY A 223 4.05 31.65 -13.40
C GLY A 223 4.03 30.26 -14.05
N SER A 224 5.18 29.59 -14.18
CA SER A 224 5.29 28.25 -14.82
C SER A 224 4.77 27.08 -13.94
N GLU A 225 4.57 25.89 -14.53
CA GLU A 225 4.06 24.70 -13.81
C GLU A 225 4.64 23.34 -14.29
N LEU A 226 5.00 22.42 -13.38
CA LEU A 226 5.73 21.15 -13.66
C LEU A 226 5.42 19.97 -12.69
N HIS A 227 5.56 18.70 -13.15
CA HIS A 227 5.33 17.44 -12.39
C HIS A 227 6.28 16.26 -12.78
N TYR A 228 6.35 15.15 -12.00
CA TYR A 228 7.35 14.03 -12.09
C TYR A 228 6.89 12.75 -11.27
N ILE A 229 6.83 11.47 -11.81
CA ILE A 229 5.93 10.34 -11.29
C ILE A 229 6.29 8.81 -11.56
N GLU A 230 5.60 7.83 -10.89
CA GLU A 230 5.46 6.33 -11.15
C GLU A 230 4.03 5.68 -10.87
N GLY A 231 3.83 4.34 -11.13
CA GLY A 231 2.55 3.56 -11.33
C GLY A 231 2.69 2.15 -12.06
N CYS A 232 1.62 1.35 -12.39
CA CYS A 232 1.62 0.18 -13.38
C CYS A 232 0.29 -0.64 -13.71
N PHE A 233 0.11 -1.17 -14.96
CA PHE A 233 -1.09 -1.91 -15.49
C PHE A 233 -0.88 -3.35 -16.03
N THR A 234 -1.90 -4.10 -16.52
CA THR A 234 -1.71 -5.43 -17.21
C THR A 234 -2.31 -5.60 -18.62
N LYS A 235 -1.87 -6.65 -19.32
CA LYS A 235 -2.07 -6.90 -20.78
C LYS A 235 -3.51 -7.03 -21.30
N ASN A 236 -4.46 -7.49 -20.48
CA ASN A 236 -5.80 -7.88 -20.94
C ASN A 236 -6.84 -6.74 -20.89
N ASN A 237 -6.44 -5.55 -20.41
CA ASN A 237 -7.35 -4.42 -20.25
C ASN A 237 -7.86 -3.91 -21.60
N LEU A 238 -9.11 -3.45 -21.64
CA LEU A 238 -9.65 -2.71 -22.78
C LEU A 238 -9.34 -1.22 -22.63
N ILE A 239 -9.05 -0.56 -23.75
CA ILE A 239 -8.66 0.85 -23.84
C ILE A 239 -9.56 1.52 -24.88
N LEU A 240 -10.01 2.75 -24.63
CA LEU A 240 -10.83 3.49 -25.59
C LEU A 240 -9.93 4.28 -26.56
N THR A 241 -9.79 3.77 -27.79
CA THR A 241 -9.13 4.46 -28.90
C THR A 241 -10.15 5.17 -29.79
N SER A 242 -9.71 6.06 -30.67
CA SER A 242 -10.58 6.79 -31.61
C SER A 242 -11.34 5.91 -32.61
N GLU A 243 -11.03 4.61 -32.65
CA GLU A 243 -11.70 3.59 -33.46
C GLU A 243 -12.65 2.71 -32.64
N GLY A 244 -12.70 2.89 -31.32
CA GLY A 244 -13.45 2.09 -30.36
C GLY A 244 -12.56 1.40 -29.33
N TYR A 245 -13.09 0.37 -28.67
CA TYR A 245 -12.35 -0.38 -27.65
C TYR A 245 -11.43 -1.45 -28.28
N LYS A 246 -10.12 -1.35 -28.01
CA LYS A 246 -9.10 -2.36 -28.33
C LYS A 246 -8.48 -2.92 -27.04
N LYS A 247 -7.89 -4.13 -27.06
CA LYS A 247 -7.11 -4.62 -25.91
C LYS A 247 -5.76 -3.90 -25.84
N MET A 248 -5.21 -3.81 -24.63
CA MET A 248 -3.92 -3.16 -24.36
C MET A 248 -2.74 -3.78 -25.13
N ASN A 249 -2.85 -5.04 -25.54
CA ASN A 249 -1.86 -5.75 -26.38
C ASN A 249 -2.14 -5.70 -27.90
N GLU A 250 -3.27 -5.12 -28.34
CA GLU A 250 -3.66 -4.98 -29.75
C GLU A 250 -3.38 -3.58 -30.30
N ILE A 251 -3.02 -2.67 -29.40
CA ILE A 251 -2.77 -1.24 -29.64
C ILE A 251 -1.35 -1.02 -30.16
N LYS A 252 -1.18 0.07 -30.90
CA LYS A 252 0.09 0.49 -31.51
C LYS A 252 0.40 1.95 -31.15
N ASN A 253 1.68 2.31 -31.15
CA ASN A 253 2.10 3.72 -31.05
C ASN A 253 1.44 4.54 -32.19
N GLY A 254 1.12 5.81 -31.92
CA GLY A 254 0.40 6.69 -32.85
C GLY A 254 -1.12 6.56 -32.83
N GLU A 255 -1.71 5.50 -32.25
CA GLU A 255 -3.16 5.43 -32.05
C GLU A 255 -3.66 6.50 -31.08
N LEU A 256 -4.77 7.17 -31.42
CA LEU A 256 -5.40 8.15 -30.53
C LEU A 256 -6.23 7.45 -29.43
N VAL A 257 -6.01 7.80 -28.15
CA VAL A 257 -6.80 7.34 -26.99
C VAL A 257 -7.49 8.49 -26.27
N LEU A 258 -8.60 8.19 -25.58
CA LEU A 258 -9.34 9.17 -24.77
C LEU A 258 -8.60 9.44 -23.45
N THR A 259 -8.25 10.70 -23.22
CA THR A 259 -7.55 11.21 -22.02
C THR A 259 -8.50 11.49 -20.86
N SER A 260 -7.98 11.88 -19.69
CA SER A 260 -8.82 12.37 -18.58
C SER A 260 -9.57 13.68 -18.87
N GLU A 261 -9.14 14.49 -19.85
CA GLU A 261 -9.82 15.74 -20.20
C GLU A 261 -10.96 15.56 -21.22
N GLY A 262 -11.13 14.35 -21.76
CA GLY A 262 -12.21 14.03 -22.69
C GLY A 262 -11.88 14.31 -24.15
N ASP A 263 -10.60 14.41 -24.49
CA ASP A 263 -10.12 14.57 -25.87
C ASP A 263 -9.30 13.35 -26.32
N PHE A 264 -8.96 13.28 -27.61
CA PHE A 264 -8.26 12.15 -28.23
C PHE A 264 -6.83 12.51 -28.62
N LYS A 265 -5.86 12.00 -27.86
CA LYS A 265 -4.41 12.24 -28.01
C LYS A 265 -3.67 10.97 -28.42
N LYS A 266 -2.55 11.08 -29.14
CA LYS A 266 -1.77 9.91 -29.61
C LYS A 266 -1.10 9.19 -28.43
N ILE A 267 -1.09 7.86 -28.44
CA ILE A 267 -0.11 7.10 -27.66
C ILE A 267 1.27 7.38 -28.25
N LYS A 268 2.19 7.94 -27.45
CA LYS A 268 3.61 8.02 -27.80
C LYS A 268 4.22 6.61 -27.74
N GLN A 269 4.03 5.94 -26.59
CA GLN A 269 4.76 4.75 -26.21
C GLN A 269 3.87 3.73 -25.50
N ILE A 270 4.06 2.45 -25.83
CA ILE A 270 3.56 1.32 -25.04
C ILE A 270 4.70 0.76 -24.20
N GLN A 271 4.65 1.00 -22.89
CA GLN A 271 5.54 0.40 -21.92
C GLN A 271 5.04 -1.01 -21.55
N LYS A 272 5.96 -1.92 -21.19
CA LYS A 272 5.70 -3.28 -20.71
C LYS A 272 6.78 -3.65 -19.71
N ARG A 273 6.48 -4.41 -18.66
CA ARG A 273 7.46 -4.95 -17.70
C ARG A 273 6.93 -6.23 -17.03
N PRO A 274 7.77 -7.13 -16.49
CA PRO A 274 7.31 -8.19 -15.60
C PRO A 274 6.85 -7.62 -14.25
N TYR A 275 5.89 -8.28 -13.59
CA TYR A 275 5.41 -7.90 -12.25
C TYR A 275 5.12 -9.12 -11.39
N SER A 276 5.71 -9.10 -10.19
CA SER A 276 5.39 -9.99 -9.07
C SER A 276 4.90 -9.14 -7.90
N GLY A 277 3.68 -9.36 -7.43
CA GLY A 277 3.04 -8.48 -6.46
C GLY A 277 1.54 -8.72 -6.34
N ASN A 278 0.79 -7.72 -5.90
CA ASN A 278 -0.66 -7.82 -5.79
C ASN A 278 -1.37 -7.26 -7.03
N LEU A 279 -2.10 -8.12 -7.74
CA LEU A 279 -3.00 -7.70 -8.79
C LEU A 279 -4.43 -7.53 -8.25
N TYR A 280 -5.02 -6.37 -8.55
CA TYR A 280 -6.40 -6.03 -8.27
C TYR A 280 -7.24 -6.22 -9.53
N THR A 281 -8.38 -6.89 -9.41
CA THR A 281 -9.43 -6.92 -10.43
C THR A 281 -10.61 -6.07 -9.94
N LEU A 282 -10.95 -5.03 -10.70
CA LEU A 282 -12.08 -4.13 -10.42
C LEU A 282 -13.26 -4.47 -11.32
N GLU A 283 -14.46 -4.61 -10.73
CA GLU A 283 -15.74 -4.58 -11.44
C GLU A 283 -16.52 -3.34 -10.97
N PHE A 284 -17.10 -2.57 -11.90
CA PHE A 284 -17.97 -1.42 -11.58
C PHE A 284 -19.40 -1.67 -12.08
N TYR A 285 -20.36 -0.88 -11.59
CA TYR A 285 -21.70 -0.81 -12.18
C TYR A 285 -21.66 0.06 -13.44
N GLY A 286 -22.55 -0.17 -14.40
CA GLY A 286 -22.60 0.59 -15.66
C GLY A 286 -22.08 -0.19 -16.86
N ASP A 287 -21.02 -0.99 -16.71
CA ASP A 287 -20.61 -1.95 -17.72
C ASP A 287 -20.39 -3.34 -17.10
N SER A 288 -21.24 -4.30 -17.46
CA SER A 288 -21.14 -5.68 -16.98
C SER A 288 -20.24 -6.57 -17.83
N THR A 289 -19.74 -6.10 -18.98
CA THR A 289 -18.84 -6.90 -19.84
C THR A 289 -17.37 -6.72 -19.48
N GLN A 290 -17.02 -5.62 -18.79
CA GLN A 290 -15.64 -5.21 -18.53
C GLN A 290 -15.19 -5.45 -17.09
N LYS A 291 -13.88 -5.70 -16.94
CA LYS A 291 -13.14 -5.73 -15.68
C LYS A 291 -11.79 -5.08 -15.90
N ILE A 292 -11.24 -4.42 -14.89
CA ILE A 292 -9.90 -3.82 -14.95
C ILE A 292 -8.94 -4.68 -14.13
N GLU A 293 -7.84 -5.16 -14.71
CA GLU A 293 -6.77 -5.87 -13.99
C GLU A 293 -5.52 -4.98 -13.88
N VAL A 294 -5.12 -4.64 -12.65
CA VAL A 294 -4.18 -3.54 -12.39
C VAL A 294 -3.29 -3.81 -11.17
N THR A 295 -2.06 -3.27 -11.16
CA THR A 295 -1.19 -3.35 -9.98
C THR A 295 -1.72 -2.49 -8.83
N GLU A 296 -1.18 -2.67 -7.63
CA GLU A 296 -1.75 -2.02 -6.44
C GLU A 296 -1.44 -0.52 -6.29
N ASP A 297 -0.45 -0.02 -7.04
CA ASP A 297 0.09 1.34 -6.97
C ASP A 297 -0.33 2.24 -8.15
N HIS A 298 -1.13 1.72 -9.09
CA HIS A 298 -1.58 2.48 -10.25
C HIS A 298 -2.67 3.49 -9.89
N GLU A 299 -2.54 4.76 -10.28
CA GLU A 299 -3.56 5.77 -9.94
C GLU A 299 -4.77 5.74 -10.89
N PHE A 300 -5.97 5.86 -10.32
CA PHE A 300 -7.23 6.12 -11.04
C PHE A 300 -7.86 7.41 -10.54
N LEU A 301 -8.62 8.07 -11.40
CA LEU A 301 -9.42 9.23 -11.05
C LEU A 301 -10.70 8.79 -10.31
N TYR A 302 -10.79 9.11 -9.02
CA TYR A 302 -11.59 8.38 -8.03
C TYR A 302 -12.32 9.30 -7.04
N VAL A 303 -13.46 8.85 -6.48
CA VAL A 303 -14.22 9.56 -5.43
C VAL A 303 -14.62 8.63 -4.28
N ASP A 304 -14.28 9.01 -3.05
CA ASP A 304 -14.76 8.35 -1.82
C ASP A 304 -16.28 8.53 -1.63
N LYS A 305 -17.01 7.43 -1.46
CA LYS A 305 -18.45 7.45 -1.13
C LYS A 305 -18.65 7.77 0.35
N LYS A 306 -19.32 8.88 0.64
CA LYS A 306 -19.50 9.43 1.99
C LYS A 306 -20.77 8.92 2.69
N ARG A 307 -21.80 8.49 1.95
CA ARG A 307 -23.06 7.91 2.51
C ARG A 307 -23.59 6.75 1.66
N ASN A 308 -24.20 5.73 2.28
CA ASN A 308 -24.77 4.58 1.54
C ASN A 308 -25.79 4.98 0.45
N ASN A 309 -26.68 5.93 0.78
CA ASN A 309 -27.75 6.44 -0.10
C ASN A 309 -27.34 7.66 -0.93
N GLU A 310 -26.04 7.88 -1.14
CA GLU A 310 -25.53 8.95 -2.01
C GLU A 310 -25.94 8.68 -3.47
N ARG A 311 -26.73 9.59 -4.04
CA ARG A 311 -27.38 9.55 -5.36
C ARG A 311 -27.52 10.98 -5.89
N ASN A 312 -27.63 11.15 -7.21
CA ASN A 312 -27.87 12.43 -7.88
C ASN A 312 -26.93 13.57 -7.41
N LYS A 313 -25.66 13.25 -7.11
CA LYS A 313 -24.66 14.24 -6.70
C LYS A 313 -23.66 14.51 -7.81
N ILE A 314 -23.27 15.77 -7.91
CA ILE A 314 -22.01 16.18 -8.53
C ILE A 314 -20.88 15.73 -7.60
N PHE A 315 -19.83 15.17 -8.17
CA PHE A 315 -18.63 14.75 -7.47
C PHE A 315 -17.40 15.45 -8.05
N ASP A 316 -16.38 15.57 -7.21
CA ASP A 316 -15.07 16.09 -7.55
C ASP A 316 -14.04 14.97 -7.30
N PRO A 317 -13.35 14.46 -8.34
CA PRO A 317 -12.46 13.31 -8.22
C PRO A 317 -11.00 13.68 -7.97
N ARG A 318 -10.28 12.74 -7.35
CA ARG A 318 -8.84 12.83 -7.08
C ARG A 318 -8.14 11.56 -7.53
N TRP A 319 -6.85 11.67 -7.85
CA TRP A 319 -5.99 10.50 -8.06
C TRP A 319 -5.87 9.68 -6.77
N ASN A 320 -5.97 8.36 -6.91
CA ASN A 320 -5.92 7.39 -5.81
C ASN A 320 -5.67 5.97 -6.35
N THR A 321 -5.10 5.07 -5.54
CA THR A 321 -4.67 3.73 -5.98
C THR A 321 -5.59 2.58 -5.49
N PRO A 322 -5.73 1.46 -6.25
CA PRO A 322 -6.63 0.34 -5.95
C PRO A 322 -6.56 -0.23 -4.54
N LYS A 323 -5.39 -0.18 -3.90
CA LYS A 323 -5.20 -0.59 -2.50
C LYS A 323 -6.05 0.19 -1.49
N PHE A 324 -6.55 1.37 -1.85
CA PHE A 324 -7.40 2.22 -0.99
C PHE A 324 -8.90 2.21 -1.37
N PHE A 325 -9.29 1.59 -2.49
CA PHE A 325 -10.68 1.58 -2.95
C PHE A 325 -11.58 0.66 -2.11
N LYS A 326 -12.86 1.02 -1.98
CA LYS A 326 -13.88 0.23 -1.28
C LYS A 326 -15.08 0.00 -2.22
N LYS A 327 -15.85 -1.06 -1.94
CA LYS A 327 -17.09 -1.34 -2.68
C LYS A 327 -18.07 -0.17 -2.49
N GLY A 328 -18.47 0.43 -3.61
CA GLY A 328 -19.41 1.56 -3.66
C GLY A 328 -18.75 2.94 -3.84
N ASP A 329 -17.44 3.08 -3.66
CA ASP A 329 -16.71 4.29 -4.09
C ASP A 329 -16.79 4.42 -5.63
N TYR A 330 -16.54 5.61 -6.18
CA TYR A 330 -16.76 5.89 -7.62
C TYR A 330 -15.47 6.00 -8.41
N LEU A 331 -15.51 5.51 -9.65
CA LEU A 331 -14.51 5.70 -10.69
C LEU A 331 -15.02 6.74 -11.71
N ALA A 332 -14.14 7.64 -12.15
CA ALA A 332 -14.47 8.68 -13.11
C ALA A 332 -14.20 8.22 -14.56
N VAL A 333 -15.22 8.36 -15.41
CA VAL A 333 -15.20 8.09 -16.85
C VAL A 333 -15.32 9.43 -17.58
N PRO A 334 -14.27 9.91 -18.29
CA PRO A 334 -14.32 11.19 -18.99
C PRO A 334 -15.31 11.16 -20.16
N ILE A 335 -15.95 12.31 -20.40
CA ILE A 335 -16.93 12.51 -21.46
C ILE A 335 -16.20 13.03 -22.69
N ASN A 336 -16.36 12.36 -23.84
CA ASN A 336 -15.73 12.79 -25.09
C ASN A 336 -16.28 14.14 -25.59
N LYS A 337 -15.42 15.17 -25.64
CA LYS A 337 -15.73 16.52 -26.13
C LYS A 337 -15.41 16.71 -27.63
N THR A 338 -14.73 15.75 -28.25
CA THR A 338 -14.21 15.85 -29.63
C THR A 338 -15.35 15.95 -30.65
N ILE A 339 -15.45 17.11 -31.33
CA ILE A 339 -16.35 17.35 -32.46
C ILE A 339 -15.52 17.62 -33.72
N LYS A 340 -15.89 16.97 -34.83
CA LYS A 340 -15.30 17.10 -36.18
C LYS A 340 -16.40 17.08 -37.24
N HIS A 341 -17.38 17.97 -37.06
CA HIS A 341 -18.46 18.22 -38.00
C HIS A 341 -17.94 18.72 -39.36
N LYS A 342 -18.72 18.45 -40.41
CA LYS A 342 -18.62 19.05 -41.74
C LYS A 342 -20.04 19.09 -42.30
N GLU A 343 -20.45 20.16 -42.96
CA GLU A 343 -21.80 20.27 -43.56
C GLU A 343 -22.08 19.16 -44.59
N ARG A 344 -21.04 18.77 -45.35
CA ARG A 344 -21.08 17.67 -46.31
C ARG A 344 -19.86 16.77 -46.19
N ARG A 345 -20.01 15.50 -46.59
CA ARG A 345 -18.91 14.55 -46.78
C ARG A 345 -18.99 13.92 -48.17
N ILE A 346 -17.86 13.88 -48.86
CA ILE A 346 -17.69 13.15 -50.12
C ILE A 346 -17.22 11.73 -49.78
N PHE A 347 -17.92 10.73 -50.31
CA PHE A 347 -17.55 9.32 -50.20
C PHE A 347 -17.16 8.79 -51.58
N GLU A 348 -15.97 8.20 -51.70
CA GLU A 348 -15.52 7.56 -52.93
C GLU A 348 -15.95 6.10 -52.95
N VAL A 349 -16.75 5.73 -53.95
CA VAL A 349 -17.21 4.35 -54.18
C VAL A 349 -16.59 3.82 -55.46
N LYS A 350 -15.77 2.78 -55.33
CA LYS A 350 -15.30 2.00 -56.49
C LYS A 350 -16.45 1.18 -57.08
N TYR A 351 -16.65 1.27 -58.39
CA TYR A 351 -17.65 0.52 -59.14
C TYR A 351 -17.19 0.27 -60.59
N LYS A 352 -17.15 -1.00 -61.02
CA LYS A 352 -16.72 -1.42 -62.38
C LYS A 352 -15.46 -0.68 -62.87
N ASN A 353 -14.38 -0.75 -62.09
CA ASN A 353 -13.09 -0.05 -62.28
C ASN A 353 -13.11 1.49 -62.30
N LYS A 354 -14.27 2.15 -62.21
CA LYS A 354 -14.40 3.60 -62.00
C LYS A 354 -14.45 3.94 -60.50
N ILE A 355 -14.08 5.17 -60.15
CA ILE A 355 -14.27 5.76 -58.82
C ILE A 355 -15.32 6.85 -58.94
N GLU A 356 -16.44 6.71 -58.22
CA GLU A 356 -17.51 7.70 -58.18
C GLU A 356 -17.55 8.43 -56.84
N LYS A 357 -17.84 9.73 -56.87
CA LYS A 357 -17.86 10.61 -55.68
C LYS A 357 -19.30 10.96 -55.29
N LEU A 358 -19.76 10.45 -54.15
CA LEU A 358 -21.08 10.73 -53.59
C LEU A 358 -20.99 11.81 -52.51
N SER A 359 -21.57 12.99 -52.76
CA SER A 359 -21.58 14.12 -51.81
C SER A 359 -22.83 14.12 -50.93
N VAL A 360 -22.70 13.73 -49.67
CA VAL A 360 -23.81 13.53 -48.72
C VAL A 360 -23.87 14.69 -47.71
N PRO A 361 -25.05 15.27 -47.43
CA PRO A 361 -25.22 16.28 -46.36
C PRO A 361 -25.21 15.63 -44.97
N MET A 362 -24.53 16.23 -44.01
CA MET A 362 -24.43 15.76 -42.62
C MET A 362 -25.51 16.40 -41.73
N ILE A 363 -26.76 16.36 -42.20
CA ILE A 363 -27.96 16.88 -41.51
C ILE A 363 -28.56 15.82 -40.56
N PRO A 364 -29.29 16.20 -39.51
CA PRO A 364 -29.82 15.26 -38.50
C PRO A 364 -30.63 14.10 -39.09
N GLU A 365 -31.38 14.36 -40.17
CA GLU A 365 -32.14 13.40 -40.97
C GLU A 365 -31.29 12.21 -41.43
N PHE A 366 -30.08 12.47 -41.93
CA PHE A 366 -29.16 11.42 -42.36
C PHE A 366 -28.65 10.58 -41.18
N PHE A 367 -28.54 11.17 -40.00
CA PHE A 367 -28.16 10.45 -38.79
C PHE A 367 -29.33 9.65 -38.20
N ARG A 368 -30.59 10.08 -38.37
CA ARG A 368 -31.76 9.23 -38.08
C ARG A 368 -31.82 8.01 -39.00
N LEU A 369 -31.54 8.19 -40.29
CA LEU A 369 -31.42 7.09 -41.26
C LEU A 369 -30.28 6.11 -40.92
N ILE A 370 -29.13 6.61 -40.45
CA ILE A 370 -28.06 5.77 -39.86
C ILE A 370 -28.58 5.01 -38.64
N GLY A 371 -29.37 5.65 -37.77
CA GLY A 371 -30.03 5.02 -36.62
C GLY A 371 -30.87 3.80 -37.03
N TYR A 372 -31.78 3.96 -38.00
CA TYR A 372 -32.55 2.85 -38.56
C TYR A 372 -31.64 1.75 -39.14
N TYR A 373 -30.57 2.11 -39.85
CA TYR A 373 -29.63 1.12 -40.42
C TYR A 373 -28.87 0.31 -39.36
N LEU A 374 -28.70 0.85 -38.15
CA LEU A 374 -28.05 0.18 -37.01
C LEU A 374 -28.99 -0.73 -36.22
N ALA A 375 -30.31 -0.55 -36.38
CA ALA A 375 -31.33 -1.47 -35.90
C ALA A 375 -31.53 -2.59 -36.93
N GLU A 376 -32.24 -2.27 -38.02
CA GLU A 376 -32.83 -3.24 -38.95
C GLU A 376 -32.25 -3.16 -40.37
N GLY A 377 -31.20 -2.38 -40.58
CA GLY A 377 -30.55 -2.26 -41.90
C GLY A 377 -29.70 -3.48 -42.28
N SER A 378 -29.61 -3.78 -43.57
CA SER A 378 -28.68 -4.78 -44.12
C SER A 378 -28.21 -4.41 -45.54
N THR A 379 -27.17 -5.08 -46.04
CA THR A 379 -26.67 -4.91 -47.43
C THR A 379 -26.50 -6.25 -48.10
N ILE A 380 -27.20 -6.47 -49.22
CA ILE A 380 -27.18 -7.74 -49.97
C ILE A 380 -26.27 -7.59 -51.19
N ASN A 381 -25.28 -8.47 -51.30
CA ASN A 381 -24.30 -8.57 -52.41
C ASN A 381 -23.60 -7.24 -52.77
N GLU A 382 -23.51 -6.30 -51.83
CA GLU A 382 -23.08 -4.90 -52.05
C GLU A 382 -23.90 -4.10 -53.09
N HIS A 383 -24.99 -4.65 -53.63
CA HIS A 383 -25.82 -4.01 -54.66
C HIS A 383 -27.12 -3.44 -54.11
N TYR A 384 -27.70 -4.08 -53.09
CA TYR A 384 -28.96 -3.67 -52.46
C TYR A 384 -28.73 -3.16 -51.04
N LEU A 385 -29.35 -2.03 -50.72
CA LEU A 385 -29.53 -1.53 -49.36
C LEU A 385 -30.94 -1.91 -48.90
N CYS A 386 -31.06 -2.52 -47.73
CA CYS A 386 -32.33 -3.00 -47.18
C CYS A 386 -32.50 -2.49 -45.73
N PHE A 387 -33.76 -2.30 -45.31
CA PHE A 387 -34.16 -2.06 -43.92
C PHE A 387 -35.39 -2.93 -43.64
N ASP A 388 -35.31 -3.83 -42.66
CA ASP A 388 -36.27 -4.95 -42.50
C ASP A 388 -37.16 -4.75 -41.26
N PHE A 389 -38.26 -4.01 -41.42
CA PHE A 389 -39.20 -3.64 -40.33
C PHE A 389 -40.33 -4.66 -40.14
N ASN A 390 -41.09 -4.57 -39.04
CA ASN A 390 -42.39 -5.24 -38.96
C ASN A 390 -43.41 -4.54 -39.88
N SER A 391 -44.29 -5.28 -40.54
CA SER A 391 -45.29 -4.68 -41.46
C SER A 391 -46.26 -3.71 -40.80
N LYS A 392 -46.39 -3.73 -39.46
CA LYS A 392 -47.17 -2.77 -38.67
C LYS A 392 -46.43 -1.47 -38.34
N GLU A 393 -45.12 -1.39 -38.54
CA GLU A 393 -44.27 -0.24 -38.20
C GLU A 393 -44.25 0.81 -39.33
N ARG A 394 -45.44 1.14 -39.86
CA ARG A 394 -45.61 2.03 -41.03
C ARG A 394 -44.94 3.39 -40.85
N GLU A 395 -44.93 3.97 -39.64
CA GLU A 395 -44.24 5.24 -39.35
C GLU A 395 -42.75 5.17 -39.75
N TYR A 396 -42.05 4.09 -39.38
CA TYR A 396 -40.62 3.95 -39.62
C TYR A 396 -40.32 3.55 -41.06
N ILE A 397 -41.22 2.78 -41.69
CA ILE A 397 -41.19 2.48 -43.13
C ILE A 397 -41.29 3.76 -43.95
N GLU A 398 -42.27 4.62 -43.68
CA GLU A 398 -42.46 5.87 -44.43
C GLU A 398 -41.38 6.93 -44.11
N ASP A 399 -40.94 7.09 -42.86
CA ASP A 399 -39.81 7.97 -42.53
C ASP A 399 -38.52 7.48 -43.20
N THR A 400 -38.27 6.16 -43.26
CA THR A 400 -37.11 5.60 -44.00
C THR A 400 -37.19 5.89 -45.51
N LYS A 401 -38.36 5.67 -46.14
CA LYS A 401 -38.59 6.00 -47.56
C LYS A 401 -38.41 7.49 -47.83
N LYS A 402 -39.00 8.35 -46.99
CA LYS A 402 -38.86 9.82 -47.05
C LYS A 402 -37.41 10.25 -46.96
N LEU A 403 -36.68 9.78 -45.95
CA LEU A 403 -35.27 10.12 -45.73
C LEU A 403 -34.38 9.71 -46.91
N LEU A 404 -34.59 8.51 -47.49
CA LEU A 404 -33.89 8.07 -48.69
C LEU A 404 -34.16 8.98 -49.89
N LYS A 405 -35.42 9.38 -50.11
CA LYS A 405 -35.82 10.30 -51.19
C LYS A 405 -35.30 11.73 -50.98
N GLU A 406 -35.32 12.24 -49.75
CA GLU A 406 -34.87 13.60 -49.44
C GLU A 406 -33.35 13.74 -49.54
N ILE A 407 -32.59 12.81 -48.93
CA ILE A 407 -31.12 12.90 -48.81
C ILE A 407 -30.40 12.47 -50.08
N PHE A 408 -30.85 11.38 -50.72
CA PHE A 408 -30.14 10.73 -51.81
C PHE A 408 -30.84 10.83 -53.18
N LYS A 409 -32.05 11.39 -53.23
CA LYS A 409 -32.90 11.47 -54.45
C LYS A 409 -33.12 10.11 -55.11
N VAL A 410 -33.30 9.07 -54.29
CA VAL A 410 -33.66 7.72 -54.73
C VAL A 410 -35.03 7.34 -54.16
N ASP A 411 -35.86 6.74 -55.00
CA ASP A 411 -37.07 6.08 -54.54
C ASP A 411 -36.75 4.68 -54.01
N ALA A 412 -37.40 4.32 -52.90
CA ALA A 412 -37.26 3.03 -52.24
C ALA A 412 -38.59 2.26 -52.34
N TYR A 413 -38.51 0.99 -52.70
CA TYR A 413 -39.68 0.12 -52.83
C TYR A 413 -39.82 -0.81 -51.61
N GLU A 414 -41.05 -1.24 -51.35
CA GLU A 414 -41.36 -2.18 -50.29
C GLU A 414 -41.38 -3.62 -50.83
N GLN A 415 -40.92 -4.57 -50.04
CA GLN A 415 -40.97 -5.99 -50.36
C GLN A 415 -41.31 -6.80 -49.10
N ASP A 416 -42.54 -7.31 -49.03
CA ASP A 416 -42.99 -8.14 -47.92
C ASP A 416 -42.33 -9.53 -47.90
N HIS A 417 -42.12 -10.04 -46.69
CA HIS A 417 -41.52 -11.34 -46.46
C HIS A 417 -42.56 -12.46 -46.60
N LYS A 418 -42.33 -13.40 -47.53
CA LYS A 418 -43.21 -14.57 -47.78
C LYS A 418 -43.43 -15.52 -46.59
N THR A 419 -42.70 -15.34 -45.48
CA THR A 419 -42.66 -16.30 -44.36
C THR A 419 -42.84 -15.67 -42.98
N ASN A 420 -42.99 -14.35 -42.89
CA ASN A 420 -43.13 -13.62 -41.62
C ASN A 420 -43.72 -12.22 -41.84
N ASN A 421 -44.24 -11.58 -40.79
CA ASN A 421 -44.86 -10.25 -40.85
C ASN A 421 -43.82 -9.11 -40.93
N GLY A 422 -42.86 -9.23 -41.85
CA GLY A 422 -41.80 -8.25 -42.07
C GLY A 422 -41.87 -7.66 -43.47
N THR A 423 -41.48 -6.38 -43.59
CA THR A 423 -41.47 -5.61 -44.83
C THR A 423 -40.08 -5.01 -45.01
N SER A 424 -39.36 -5.43 -46.06
CA SER A 424 -38.11 -4.77 -46.43
C SER A 424 -38.41 -3.45 -47.16
N VAL A 425 -37.88 -2.32 -46.69
CA VAL A 425 -37.65 -1.14 -47.53
C VAL A 425 -36.33 -1.34 -48.28
N ARG A 426 -36.35 -1.32 -49.62
CA ARG A 426 -35.20 -1.67 -50.47
C ARG A 426 -34.85 -0.59 -51.48
N VAL A 427 -33.55 -0.42 -51.69
CA VAL A 427 -32.97 0.41 -52.76
C VAL A 427 -31.92 -0.40 -53.52
N ASN A 428 -32.13 -0.56 -54.83
CA ASN A 428 -31.13 -1.14 -55.73
C ASN A 428 -30.09 -0.08 -56.11
N SER A 429 -29.10 0.13 -55.24
CA SER A 429 -28.03 1.10 -55.46
C SER A 429 -26.73 0.62 -54.84
N THR A 430 -25.80 0.19 -55.71
CA THR A 430 -24.45 -0.22 -55.30
C THR A 430 -23.69 0.92 -54.60
N LYS A 431 -24.01 2.17 -54.93
CA LYS A 431 -23.42 3.37 -54.31
C LYS A 431 -23.84 3.47 -52.83
N LEU A 432 -25.14 3.30 -52.55
CA LEU A 432 -25.68 3.40 -51.19
C LEU A 432 -25.41 2.14 -50.38
N ALA A 433 -25.50 0.94 -50.98
CA ALA A 433 -25.13 -0.29 -50.30
C ALA A 433 -23.66 -0.28 -49.85
N ARG A 434 -22.72 0.18 -50.71
CA ARG A 434 -21.30 0.36 -50.31
C ARG A 434 -21.10 1.48 -49.29
N LEU A 435 -21.84 2.59 -49.39
CA LEU A 435 -21.84 3.65 -48.36
C LEU A 435 -22.26 3.11 -46.99
N PHE A 436 -23.37 2.36 -46.90
CA PHE A 436 -23.90 1.87 -45.63
C PHE A 436 -23.16 0.63 -45.09
N LYS A 437 -22.47 -0.16 -45.95
CA LYS A 437 -21.62 -1.29 -45.52
C LYS A 437 -20.56 -0.90 -44.47
N GLN A 438 -20.08 0.36 -44.47
CA GLN A 438 -19.13 0.83 -43.45
C GLN A 438 -19.65 0.71 -42.00
N PHE A 439 -20.97 0.73 -41.83
CA PHE A 439 -21.66 0.58 -40.55
C PHE A 439 -21.90 -0.89 -40.14
N GLY A 440 -21.48 -1.86 -40.97
CA GLY A 440 -21.69 -3.30 -40.78
C GLY A 440 -22.86 -3.85 -41.61
N ASP A 441 -22.66 -5.02 -42.22
CA ASP A 441 -23.63 -5.69 -43.09
C ASP A 441 -24.64 -6.57 -42.33
N ARG A 442 -24.35 -6.94 -41.07
CA ARG A 442 -25.16 -7.86 -40.25
C ARG A 442 -25.15 -7.48 -38.76
N ASN A 443 -26.21 -7.79 -38.02
CA ASN A 443 -26.48 -7.29 -36.65
C ASN A 443 -25.44 -7.64 -35.56
N TYR A 444 -24.39 -8.41 -35.88
CA TYR A 444 -23.25 -8.71 -35.00
C TYR A 444 -21.97 -7.92 -35.33
N ASN A 445 -21.82 -7.39 -36.56
CA ASN A 445 -20.67 -6.57 -36.96
C ASN A 445 -21.02 -5.07 -37.09
N LYS A 446 -22.27 -4.70 -36.79
CA LYS A 446 -22.71 -3.30 -36.72
C LYS A 446 -21.79 -2.45 -35.85
N LYS A 447 -21.41 -1.27 -36.33
CA LYS A 447 -20.52 -0.31 -35.66
C LYS A 447 -20.70 1.10 -36.23
N LEU A 448 -20.34 2.10 -35.43
CA LEU A 448 -20.18 3.47 -35.89
C LEU A 448 -18.75 3.73 -36.39
N PRO A 449 -18.57 4.31 -37.60
CA PRO A 449 -17.28 4.85 -38.04
C PRO A 449 -16.80 6.01 -37.17
N LYS A 450 -15.47 6.19 -37.12
CA LYS A 450 -14.78 7.29 -36.40
C LYS A 450 -15.32 8.69 -36.72
N TRP A 451 -15.73 8.95 -37.97
CA TRP A 451 -16.30 10.24 -38.35
C TRP A 451 -17.67 10.51 -37.73
N VAL A 452 -18.44 9.45 -37.42
CA VAL A 452 -19.76 9.55 -36.76
C VAL A 452 -19.61 9.67 -35.24
N LEU A 453 -18.61 9.01 -34.64
CA LEU A 453 -18.30 9.12 -33.21
C LEU A 453 -17.86 10.53 -32.79
N PHE A 454 -17.32 11.31 -33.72
CA PHE A 454 -16.90 12.71 -33.55
C PHE A 454 -17.90 13.71 -34.13
N GLU A 455 -19.12 13.31 -34.44
CA GLU A 455 -20.12 14.22 -35.00
C GLU A 455 -20.70 15.17 -33.93
N ASN A 456 -21.44 16.21 -34.35
CA ASN A 456 -22.09 17.15 -33.42
C ASN A 456 -23.20 16.47 -32.57
N ARG A 457 -23.65 17.13 -31.49
CA ARG A 457 -24.60 16.52 -30.53
C ARG A 457 -25.98 16.23 -31.13
N GLU A 458 -26.55 17.14 -31.93
CA GLU A 458 -27.90 16.95 -32.50
C GLU A 458 -27.93 15.81 -33.53
N ASN A 459 -26.89 15.71 -34.36
CA ASN A 459 -26.70 14.57 -35.26
C ASN A 459 -26.60 13.25 -34.47
N GLN A 460 -25.83 13.22 -33.38
CA GLN A 460 -25.68 11.99 -32.57
C GLN A 460 -26.94 11.60 -31.78
N LYS A 461 -27.72 12.59 -31.36
CA LYS A 461 -29.06 12.43 -30.80
C LYS A 461 -29.99 11.73 -31.81
N GLU A 462 -29.97 12.12 -33.08
CA GLU A 462 -30.79 11.45 -34.11
C GLU A 462 -30.35 10.00 -34.41
N ILE A 463 -29.06 9.66 -34.28
CA ILE A 463 -28.64 8.24 -34.32
C ILE A 463 -29.33 7.44 -33.21
N ILE A 464 -29.35 7.97 -31.99
CA ILE A 464 -30.00 7.34 -30.84
C ILE A 464 -31.51 7.26 -31.03
N ASN A 465 -32.13 8.30 -31.60
CA ASN A 465 -33.55 8.34 -31.93
C ASN A 465 -33.92 7.22 -32.93
N GLY A 466 -33.32 7.21 -34.13
CA GLY A 466 -33.58 6.18 -35.15
C GLY A 466 -33.23 4.75 -34.70
N TRP A 467 -32.14 4.58 -33.95
CA TRP A 467 -31.72 3.27 -33.44
C TRP A 467 -32.66 2.76 -32.34
N PHE A 468 -33.24 3.64 -31.52
CA PHE A 468 -34.28 3.28 -30.56
C PHE A 468 -35.64 3.04 -31.25
N LYS A 469 -36.00 3.82 -32.27
CA LYS A 469 -37.25 3.59 -33.02
C LYS A 469 -37.28 2.19 -33.66
N GLY A 470 -36.22 1.81 -34.37
CA GLY A 470 -36.13 0.48 -34.99
C GLY A 470 -35.96 -0.69 -34.00
N GLY A 471 -34.99 -0.61 -33.08
CA GLY A 471 -34.57 -1.75 -32.26
C GLY A 471 -34.79 -1.60 -30.74
N GLY A 472 -35.53 -0.58 -30.33
CA GLY A 472 -35.73 -0.20 -28.93
C GLY A 472 -36.94 -0.84 -28.25
N ASN A 473 -36.94 -0.78 -26.92
CA ASN A 473 -38.07 -1.18 -26.09
C ASN A 473 -38.18 -0.29 -24.85
N TYR A 474 -39.33 0.33 -24.68
CA TYR A 474 -39.72 0.96 -23.42
C TYR A 474 -40.47 -0.04 -22.55
N TYR A 475 -39.83 -0.48 -21.46
CA TYR A 475 -40.42 -1.42 -20.52
C TYR A 475 -40.94 -0.68 -19.29
N ASN A 476 -42.26 -0.64 -19.11
CA ASN A 476 -42.93 -0.18 -17.90
C ASN A 476 -43.90 -1.27 -17.42
N LYS A 477 -43.60 -1.94 -16.29
CA LYS A 477 -44.52 -2.90 -15.65
C LYS A 477 -44.44 -2.83 -14.12
N LYS A 478 -45.56 -3.13 -13.45
CA LYS A 478 -45.67 -3.26 -11.98
C LYS A 478 -45.11 -4.61 -11.52
N HIS A 479 -44.25 -4.62 -10.50
CA HIS A 479 -43.66 -5.81 -9.86
C HIS A 479 -43.98 -5.83 -8.36
N LYS A 480 -43.74 -6.97 -7.68
CA LYS A 480 -43.94 -7.10 -6.22
C LYS A 480 -43.12 -6.09 -5.38
N SER A 481 -42.08 -5.48 -5.95
CA SER A 481 -41.24 -4.45 -5.32
C SER A 481 -41.47 -3.02 -5.86
N GLY A 482 -42.56 -2.79 -6.59
CA GLY A 482 -42.94 -1.49 -7.18
C GLY A 482 -42.89 -1.47 -8.71
N ILE A 483 -43.12 -0.30 -9.32
CA ILE A 483 -43.00 -0.12 -10.78
C ILE A 483 -41.54 -0.29 -11.22
N LYS A 484 -41.33 -1.04 -12.31
CA LYS A 484 -40.04 -1.21 -12.98
C LYS A 484 -40.11 -0.63 -14.39
N GLU A 485 -39.38 0.47 -14.57
CA GLU A 485 -39.46 1.38 -15.71
C GLU A 485 -38.05 1.57 -16.29
N ILE A 486 -37.86 1.34 -17.59
CA ILE A 486 -36.53 1.34 -18.25
C ILE A 486 -36.64 1.34 -19.77
N PHE A 487 -35.86 2.18 -20.44
CA PHE A 487 -35.57 2.07 -21.87
C PHE A 487 -34.44 1.07 -22.13
N ARG A 488 -34.55 0.29 -23.22
CA ARG A 488 -33.53 -0.67 -23.65
C ARG A 488 -33.39 -0.67 -25.16
N ILE A 489 -32.17 -0.88 -25.65
CA ILE A 489 -31.89 -1.30 -27.04
C ILE A 489 -31.12 -2.62 -26.94
N ASN A 490 -31.48 -3.61 -27.77
CA ASN A 490 -30.83 -4.92 -27.76
C ASN A 490 -30.10 -5.16 -29.08
N THR A 491 -28.85 -5.62 -29.03
CA THR A 491 -28.08 -5.97 -30.24
C THR A 491 -27.15 -7.15 -29.97
N THR A 492 -26.56 -7.71 -31.03
CA THR A 492 -25.50 -8.73 -30.91
C THR A 492 -24.09 -8.15 -31.11
N SER A 493 -23.97 -6.85 -31.43
CA SER A 493 -22.67 -6.15 -31.48
C SER A 493 -22.28 -5.55 -30.13
N GLU A 494 -21.25 -6.10 -29.47
CA GLU A 494 -20.67 -5.51 -28.25
C GLU A 494 -20.05 -4.12 -28.53
N ILE A 495 -19.52 -3.92 -29.74
CA ILE A 495 -18.88 -2.67 -30.17
C ILE A 495 -19.92 -1.55 -30.26
N LEU A 496 -21.02 -1.77 -30.99
CA LEU A 496 -22.10 -0.79 -31.11
C LEU A 496 -22.74 -0.48 -29.76
N THR A 497 -22.88 -1.48 -28.88
CA THR A 497 -23.42 -1.28 -27.53
C THR A 497 -22.56 -0.32 -26.70
N LYS A 498 -21.22 -0.44 -26.79
CA LYS A 498 -20.29 0.47 -26.11
C LYS A 498 -20.28 1.86 -26.75
N GLN A 499 -20.21 1.93 -28.08
CA GLN A 499 -20.30 3.20 -28.82
C GLN A 499 -21.62 3.95 -28.49
N GLY A 500 -22.76 3.24 -28.38
CA GLY A 500 -24.04 3.82 -28.00
C GLY A 500 -24.07 4.36 -26.57
N ARG A 501 -23.44 3.67 -25.59
CA ARG A 501 -23.22 4.24 -24.25
C ARG A 501 -22.38 5.52 -24.34
N ASP A 502 -21.31 5.50 -25.14
CA ASP A 502 -20.37 6.62 -25.23
C ASP A 502 -21.01 7.83 -25.94
N LEU A 503 -21.91 7.63 -26.91
CA LEU A 503 -22.80 8.66 -27.45
C LEU A 503 -23.73 9.23 -26.38
N LEU A 504 -24.40 8.38 -25.60
CA LEU A 504 -25.31 8.82 -24.53
C LEU A 504 -24.56 9.65 -23.46
N LEU A 505 -23.31 9.30 -23.13
CA LEU A 505 -22.46 10.13 -22.27
C LEU A 505 -22.19 11.52 -22.87
N ARG A 506 -21.96 11.65 -24.19
CA ARG A 506 -21.83 12.96 -24.87
C ARG A 506 -23.11 13.80 -24.83
N LEU A 507 -24.26 13.16 -24.63
CA LEU A 507 -25.59 13.76 -24.46
C LEU A 507 -26.01 13.92 -22.99
N GLY A 508 -25.11 13.67 -22.02
CA GLY A 508 -25.37 13.82 -20.58
C GLY A 508 -26.16 12.66 -19.94
N ILE A 509 -26.41 11.58 -20.67
CA ILE A 509 -27.26 10.45 -20.28
C ILE A 509 -26.38 9.27 -19.84
N VAL A 510 -26.33 8.97 -18.54
CA VAL A 510 -25.62 7.77 -18.06
C VAL A 510 -26.48 6.52 -18.25
N SER A 511 -26.11 5.72 -19.25
CA SER A 511 -26.67 4.39 -19.52
C SER A 511 -25.84 3.25 -18.90
N PHE A 512 -26.36 2.02 -18.94
CA PHE A 512 -25.63 0.81 -18.54
C PHE A 512 -25.68 -0.30 -19.62
N ILE A 513 -24.70 -1.21 -19.58
CA ILE A 513 -24.56 -2.35 -20.49
C ILE A 513 -24.74 -3.67 -19.75
N ASN A 514 -25.74 -4.47 -20.16
CA ASN A 514 -25.99 -5.83 -19.68
C ASN A 514 -25.63 -6.87 -20.77
N LYS A 515 -24.95 -7.95 -20.38
CA LYS A 515 -24.61 -9.10 -21.24
C LYS A 515 -25.46 -10.32 -20.86
N ARG A 516 -26.30 -10.82 -21.77
CA ARG A 516 -27.05 -12.09 -21.63
C ARG A 516 -26.42 -13.14 -22.54
N ASN A 517 -25.83 -14.18 -21.94
CA ASN A 517 -25.41 -15.36 -22.69
C ASN A 517 -26.66 -16.17 -23.11
N ARG A 518 -26.80 -16.46 -24.40
CA ARG A 518 -27.89 -17.28 -24.98
C ARG A 518 -27.36 -18.46 -25.80
N LEU A 519 -26.08 -18.82 -25.66
CA LEU A 519 -25.46 -19.92 -26.43
C LEU A 519 -26.15 -21.28 -26.18
N LYS A 520 -26.66 -21.50 -24.95
CA LYS A 520 -27.51 -22.67 -24.62
C LYS A 520 -28.86 -22.71 -25.35
N GLU A 521 -29.31 -21.58 -25.90
CA GLU A 521 -30.53 -21.45 -26.70
C GLU A 521 -30.22 -21.53 -28.22
N ASN A 522 -29.00 -21.98 -28.59
CA ASN A 522 -28.37 -21.87 -29.91
C ASN A 522 -28.43 -20.46 -30.51
N ARG A 523 -28.32 -19.42 -29.67
CA ARG A 523 -28.41 -18.00 -30.07
C ARG A 523 -27.15 -17.24 -29.66
N ARG A 524 -26.78 -16.25 -30.48
CA ARG A 524 -25.64 -15.35 -30.20
C ARG A 524 -25.82 -14.63 -28.85
N ILE A 525 -24.70 -14.25 -28.24
CA ILE A 525 -24.70 -13.41 -27.03
C ILE A 525 -25.42 -12.11 -27.33
N MET A 526 -26.33 -11.73 -26.43
CA MET A 526 -27.15 -10.54 -26.53
C MET A 526 -26.63 -9.47 -25.57
N PHE A 527 -26.48 -8.25 -26.08
CA PHE A 527 -26.09 -7.07 -25.34
C PHE A 527 -27.28 -6.11 -25.26
N THR A 528 -27.51 -5.56 -24.08
CA THR A 528 -28.58 -4.61 -23.82
C THR A 528 -27.98 -3.30 -23.33
N LEU A 529 -28.13 -2.23 -24.11
CA LEU A 529 -27.93 -0.85 -23.65
C LEU A 529 -29.20 -0.41 -22.93
N GLY A 530 -29.10 0.13 -21.71
CA GLY A 530 -30.26 0.50 -20.90
C GLY A 530 -30.15 1.84 -20.19
N VAL A 531 -31.24 2.60 -20.12
CA VAL A 531 -31.32 3.89 -19.42
C VAL A 531 -32.35 3.82 -18.29
N THR A 532 -31.94 4.24 -17.09
CA THR A 532 -32.79 4.19 -15.88
C THR A 532 -32.46 5.33 -14.90
N GLY A 533 -33.30 5.52 -13.88
CA GLY A 533 -33.15 6.63 -12.93
C GLY A 533 -33.57 7.98 -13.52
N ASN A 534 -32.94 9.07 -13.08
CA ASN A 534 -33.25 10.43 -13.54
C ASN A 534 -33.06 10.61 -15.06
N PHE A 535 -32.01 9.99 -15.62
CA PHE A 535 -31.62 10.06 -17.03
C PHE A 535 -32.68 9.56 -18.03
N MET A 536 -33.73 8.87 -17.56
CA MET A 536 -34.85 8.47 -18.42
C MET A 536 -35.65 9.65 -18.97
N GLN A 537 -35.72 10.78 -18.27
CA GLN A 537 -36.44 11.96 -18.77
C GLN A 537 -35.76 12.50 -20.03
N ASP A 538 -34.44 12.65 -19.99
CA ASP A 538 -33.68 13.24 -21.08
C ASP A 538 -33.54 12.28 -22.26
N PHE A 539 -33.47 10.96 -22.01
CA PHE A 539 -33.62 9.96 -23.08
C PHE A 539 -35.03 9.96 -23.67
N GLY A 540 -36.08 10.10 -22.86
CA GLY A 540 -37.46 10.17 -23.31
C GLY A 540 -37.71 11.32 -24.31
N LYS A 541 -37.15 12.50 -24.02
CA LYS A 541 -37.17 13.66 -24.93
C LYS A 541 -36.51 13.38 -26.30
N ILE A 542 -35.50 12.51 -26.35
CA ILE A 542 -34.82 12.16 -27.61
C ILE A 542 -35.67 11.23 -28.48
N VAL A 543 -36.43 10.32 -27.85
CA VAL A 543 -37.19 9.26 -28.55
C VAL A 543 -38.70 9.52 -28.63
N GLY A 544 -39.15 10.73 -28.25
CA GLY A 544 -40.57 11.11 -28.29
C GLY A 544 -41.46 10.46 -27.23
N ILE A 545 -40.90 9.90 -26.14
CA ILE A 545 -41.65 9.18 -25.11
C ILE A 545 -41.61 9.98 -23.79
N GLU A 546 -42.78 10.44 -23.32
CA GLU A 546 -42.86 11.15 -22.04
C GLU A 546 -42.57 10.21 -20.84
N VAL A 547 -41.80 10.71 -19.88
CA VAL A 547 -41.43 9.98 -18.66
C VAL A 547 -41.66 10.84 -17.43
N ASN A 548 -42.60 10.41 -16.59
CA ASN A 548 -43.00 11.07 -15.34
C ASN A 548 -41.79 11.44 -14.45
N LYS A 549 -41.75 12.68 -13.92
CA LYS A 549 -40.64 13.18 -13.07
C LYS A 549 -40.48 12.39 -11.75
N LYS A 550 -41.59 11.82 -11.25
CA LYS A 550 -41.64 10.96 -10.06
C LYS A 550 -41.92 9.50 -10.45
N MET A 551 -41.44 8.56 -9.65
CA MET A 551 -41.72 7.13 -9.73
C MET A 551 -42.04 6.62 -8.31
N ASN A 552 -43.19 5.98 -8.12
CA ASN A 552 -43.73 5.61 -6.80
C ASN A 552 -43.73 6.81 -5.82
N ASN A 553 -44.27 7.95 -6.26
CA ASN A 553 -44.34 9.26 -5.58
C ASN A 553 -43.00 9.90 -5.14
N LYS A 554 -41.85 9.34 -5.54
CA LYS A 554 -40.51 9.85 -5.20
C LYS A 554 -39.77 10.30 -6.46
N ASN A 555 -38.92 11.33 -6.34
CA ASN A 555 -38.09 11.80 -7.46
C ASN A 555 -37.17 10.67 -7.96
N ARG A 556 -37.01 10.54 -9.27
CA ARG A 556 -36.11 9.52 -9.85
C ARG A 556 -34.67 9.76 -9.39
N ALA A 557 -33.99 8.70 -8.94
CA ALA A 557 -32.64 8.81 -8.40
C ALA A 557 -31.73 7.66 -8.86
N SER A 558 -30.72 7.99 -9.67
CA SER A 558 -29.72 7.04 -10.15
C SER A 558 -28.68 6.72 -9.08
N MET A 559 -27.98 5.59 -9.26
CA MET A 559 -26.77 5.27 -8.50
C MET A 559 -25.50 5.82 -9.15
N PHE A 560 -25.59 6.30 -10.39
CA PHE A 560 -24.51 6.99 -11.11
C PHE A 560 -24.57 8.51 -10.85
N GLY A 561 -23.42 9.18 -10.98
CA GLY A 561 -23.33 10.64 -11.05
C GLY A 561 -22.86 11.10 -12.43
N ILE A 562 -22.99 12.39 -12.74
CA ILE A 562 -22.37 13.03 -13.91
C ILE A 562 -22.09 14.50 -13.60
N ASN A 563 -21.04 15.06 -14.21
CA ASN A 563 -20.76 16.48 -14.33
C ASN A 563 -20.24 16.78 -15.76
N GLU A 564 -19.82 18.00 -16.05
CA GLU A 564 -19.41 18.42 -17.40
C GLU A 564 -18.17 17.70 -17.97
N LYS A 565 -17.29 17.19 -17.09
CA LYS A 565 -16.09 16.42 -17.50
C LYS A 565 -16.28 14.91 -17.40
N PHE A 566 -17.00 14.42 -16.38
CA PHE A 566 -16.98 13.01 -15.98
C PHE A 566 -18.37 12.43 -15.66
N ALA A 567 -18.59 11.18 -16.06
CA ALA A 567 -19.58 10.30 -15.45
C ALA A 567 -18.96 9.44 -14.35
N PHE A 568 -19.70 9.22 -13.27
CA PHE A 568 -19.22 8.57 -12.05
C PHE A 568 -19.90 7.22 -11.85
N PHE A 569 -19.11 6.15 -11.98
CA PHE A 569 -19.57 4.77 -11.92
C PHE A 569 -19.11 4.08 -10.62
N PRO A 570 -20.02 3.61 -9.75
CA PRO A 570 -19.64 3.03 -8.46
C PRO A 570 -19.04 1.63 -8.62
N ILE A 571 -18.02 1.32 -7.82
CA ILE A 571 -17.33 0.03 -7.77
C ILE A 571 -18.27 -1.05 -7.20
N LYS A 572 -18.51 -2.09 -7.99
CA LYS A 572 -19.40 -3.23 -7.70
C LYS A 572 -18.66 -4.31 -6.92
N LYS A 573 -17.41 -4.59 -7.30
CA LYS A 573 -16.56 -5.64 -6.70
C LYS A 573 -15.09 -5.26 -6.83
N ILE A 574 -14.30 -5.63 -5.82
CA ILE A 574 -12.84 -5.61 -5.84
C ILE A 574 -12.40 -7.02 -5.46
N THR A 575 -11.46 -7.61 -6.20
CA THR A 575 -10.79 -8.86 -5.80
C THR A 575 -9.28 -8.68 -5.94
N LYS A 576 -8.52 -9.18 -4.96
CA LYS A 576 -7.05 -9.13 -4.93
C LYS A 576 -6.52 -10.55 -5.13
N LYS A 577 -5.54 -10.73 -6.01
CA LYS A 577 -4.79 -11.99 -6.21
C LYS A 577 -3.29 -11.68 -6.17
N VAL A 578 -2.48 -12.50 -5.51
CA VAL A 578 -1.02 -12.41 -5.63
C VAL A 578 -0.61 -13.06 -6.95
N VAL A 579 0.28 -12.41 -7.67
CA VAL A 579 0.82 -12.88 -8.96
C VAL A 579 2.35 -12.91 -8.90
N LYS A 580 2.95 -13.83 -9.65
CA LYS A 580 4.38 -13.83 -9.96
C LYS A 580 4.53 -13.75 -11.48
N ASP A 581 5.53 -12.99 -11.91
CA ASP A 581 6.00 -12.87 -13.29
C ASP A 581 4.89 -12.78 -14.36
N ILE A 582 3.94 -11.85 -14.17
CA ILE A 582 2.97 -11.53 -15.22
C ILE A 582 3.41 -10.30 -16.00
N SER A 583 3.16 -10.27 -17.31
CA SER A 583 3.41 -9.08 -18.12
C SER A 583 2.44 -7.95 -17.75
N THR A 584 2.98 -6.96 -17.04
CA THR A 584 2.40 -5.62 -16.90
C THR A 584 2.71 -4.75 -18.11
N PHE A 585 1.87 -3.76 -18.35
CA PHE A 585 1.86 -2.81 -19.48
C PHE A 585 1.59 -1.40 -18.94
N ASN A 586 1.87 -0.35 -19.71
CA ASN A 586 1.41 1.03 -19.46
C ASN A 586 1.50 1.85 -20.77
N PHE A 587 0.90 3.04 -20.85
CA PHE A 587 1.13 3.98 -21.94
C PHE A 587 1.71 5.31 -21.47
N SER A 588 2.50 5.93 -22.35
CA SER A 588 2.69 7.38 -22.37
C SER A 588 1.88 7.99 -23.53
N VAL A 589 1.24 9.13 -23.28
CA VAL A 589 0.25 9.74 -24.17
C VAL A 589 0.61 11.20 -24.47
N GLU A 590 0.21 11.67 -25.65
CA GLU A 590 0.51 13.00 -26.16
C GLU A 590 -0.21 14.07 -25.31
N ASP A 591 0.58 15.04 -24.84
CA ASP A 591 0.19 16.23 -24.07
C ASP A 591 -0.48 16.00 -22.69
N HIS A 592 -1.00 14.80 -22.42
CA HIS A 592 -1.50 14.38 -21.11
C HIS A 592 -1.02 12.95 -20.81
N GLU A 593 -0.34 12.70 -19.69
CA GLU A 593 0.06 11.34 -19.26
C GLU A 593 -1.09 10.55 -18.61
N THR A 594 -2.29 10.73 -19.17
CA THR A 594 -3.51 10.04 -18.74
C THR A 594 -4.24 9.44 -19.92
N TYR A 595 -4.86 8.29 -19.68
CA TYR A 595 -5.69 7.60 -20.67
C TYR A 595 -6.86 6.90 -19.99
N THR A 596 -7.64 6.12 -20.74
CA THR A 596 -8.81 5.41 -20.22
C THR A 596 -8.71 3.89 -20.32
N VAL A 597 -8.87 3.22 -19.18
CA VAL A 597 -8.92 1.76 -19.06
C VAL A 597 -10.35 1.34 -18.71
N ALA A 598 -10.97 0.52 -19.56
CA ALA A 598 -12.39 0.23 -19.59
C ALA A 598 -13.30 1.49 -19.63
N GLY A 599 -12.73 2.63 -20.04
CA GLY A 599 -13.36 3.96 -20.01
C GLY A 599 -13.00 4.81 -18.77
N VAL A 600 -12.27 4.29 -17.78
CA VAL A 600 -11.92 5.00 -16.53
C VAL A 600 -10.52 5.64 -16.62
N ALA A 601 -10.34 6.88 -16.13
CA ALA A 601 -9.09 7.66 -16.26
C ALA A 601 -7.95 7.27 -15.28
N VAL A 602 -6.68 7.19 -15.76
CA VAL A 602 -5.51 6.48 -15.13
C VAL A 602 -4.09 7.07 -15.45
N HIS A 603 -2.97 6.69 -14.75
CA HIS A 603 -1.61 7.39 -14.75
C HIS A 603 -0.25 6.54 -14.80
N ASN A 604 0.89 7.01 -15.36
CA ASN A 604 2.22 6.31 -15.70
C ASN A 604 3.29 5.86 -14.58
N CYS A 605 4.52 5.31 -14.88
CA CYS A 605 5.24 4.13 -14.17
C CYS A 605 6.81 4.00 -13.89
N SER A 606 7.32 3.26 -12.82
CA SER A 606 8.68 2.52 -12.61
C SER A 606 8.82 1.76 -11.20
N ALA A 607 9.88 1.24 -10.47
CA ALA A 607 11.31 0.67 -10.58
C ALA A 607 11.78 -0.28 -9.33
N PRO A 608 13.00 -0.97 -9.26
CA PRO A 608 13.49 -1.97 -8.19
C PRO A 608 14.96 -1.85 -7.51
N GLU A 609 15.56 -2.89 -6.82
CA GLU A 609 16.64 -2.88 -5.71
C GLU A 609 18.01 -3.68 -5.89
N TYR A 610 19.07 -3.54 -5.01
CA TYR A 610 20.48 -4.13 -5.07
C TYR A 610 21.17 -4.65 -3.75
N LYS A 611 22.52 -4.90 -3.72
CA LYS A 611 23.24 -5.77 -2.72
C LYS A 611 24.61 -5.37 -2.05
N GLU A 612 25.42 -4.38 -2.44
CA GLU A 612 26.81 -4.17 -1.89
C GLU A 612 27.19 -2.71 -1.58
N ASN A 613 28.24 -2.47 -0.76
CA ASN A 613 28.55 -1.16 -0.17
C ASN A 613 28.93 -0.10 -1.23
N SER A 614 28.16 1.00 -1.25
CA SER A 614 28.16 2.04 -2.28
C SER A 614 27.82 3.42 -1.69
N LEU A 615 28.16 4.50 -2.41
CA LEU A 615 27.85 5.89 -2.02
C LEU A 615 26.93 6.51 -3.08
N HIS A 616 25.83 7.16 -2.65
CA HIS A 616 25.03 8.02 -3.51
C HIS A 616 24.91 9.38 -2.82
N ALA A 617 25.39 10.44 -3.48
CA ALA A 617 25.39 11.80 -2.94
C ALA A 617 24.92 12.83 -3.97
N GLY A 618 23.93 12.46 -4.80
CA GLY A 618 23.40 13.33 -5.84
C GLY A 618 22.79 14.63 -5.33
N GLY A 619 22.83 15.66 -6.18
CA GLY A 619 22.27 16.98 -5.94
C GLY A 619 20.88 17.14 -6.56
N VAL A 620 19.97 17.85 -5.88
CA VAL A 620 18.71 18.30 -6.47
C VAL A 620 18.47 19.75 -6.08
N GLU A 621 18.44 20.63 -7.08
CA GLU A 621 18.20 22.07 -6.94
C GLU A 621 16.89 22.43 -7.62
N ILE A 622 15.94 23.03 -6.90
CA ILE A 622 14.66 23.48 -7.47
C ILE A 622 14.47 24.97 -7.22
N HIS A 623 14.63 25.79 -8.25
CA HIS A 623 14.29 27.21 -8.25
C HIS A 623 12.83 27.38 -8.71
N VAL A 624 11.96 27.80 -7.79
CA VAL A 624 10.56 28.12 -8.06
C VAL A 624 10.40 29.63 -7.99
N LEU A 625 10.39 30.30 -9.14
CA LEU A 625 10.31 31.76 -9.21
C LEU A 625 8.86 32.25 -8.99
N LYS A 626 8.62 33.56 -9.10
CA LYS A 626 7.40 34.22 -8.62
C LYS A 626 6.13 33.56 -9.19
N GLY A 627 5.21 33.14 -8.33
CA GLY A 627 3.96 32.48 -8.73
C GLY A 627 4.09 31.13 -9.47
N ALA A 628 5.29 30.54 -9.59
CA ALA A 628 5.48 29.25 -10.26
C ALA A 628 5.10 28.06 -9.36
N ARG A 629 4.78 26.90 -9.94
CA ARG A 629 4.39 25.68 -9.19
C ARG A 629 5.13 24.43 -9.67
N VAL A 630 5.89 23.79 -8.78
CA VAL A 630 6.59 22.53 -9.06
C VAL A 630 6.06 21.43 -8.12
N ARG A 631 5.74 20.26 -8.66
CA ARG A 631 5.53 19.03 -7.88
C ARG A 631 6.63 18.01 -8.16
N TYR A 632 7.49 17.78 -7.16
CA TYR A 632 8.59 16.83 -7.21
C TYR A 632 8.24 15.58 -6.40
N SER A 633 8.13 14.43 -7.07
CA SER A 633 7.91 13.12 -6.43
C SER A 633 9.17 12.27 -6.57
N SER A 634 9.75 11.83 -5.45
CA SER A 634 10.90 10.91 -5.42
C SER A 634 10.55 9.62 -4.69
N ILE A 635 10.59 8.50 -5.40
CA ILE A 635 10.48 7.15 -4.84
C ILE A 635 11.89 6.56 -4.83
N GLU A 636 12.47 6.42 -3.63
CA GLU A 636 13.86 6.02 -3.45
C GLU A 636 13.94 4.61 -2.84
N ASN A 637 14.41 3.64 -3.62
CA ASN A 637 14.52 2.22 -3.22
C ASN A 637 15.98 1.74 -3.26
N TRP A 638 16.82 2.42 -2.47
CA TRP A 638 18.25 2.13 -2.38
C TRP A 638 18.54 0.78 -1.71
N SER A 639 19.69 0.18 -2.05
CA SER A 639 20.13 -1.03 -1.36
C SER A 639 20.40 -0.76 0.12
N LYS A 640 20.32 -1.81 0.95
CA LYS A 640 20.72 -1.77 2.37
C LYS A 640 22.18 -1.34 2.61
N ASN A 641 22.97 -1.36 1.54
CA ASN A 641 24.39 -1.11 1.51
C ASN A 641 24.69 0.17 0.68
N THR A 642 23.77 1.14 0.60
CA THR A 642 24.02 2.42 -0.09
C THR A 642 23.94 3.58 0.90
N TYR A 643 25.04 4.31 1.07
CA TYR A 643 25.05 5.57 1.81
C TYR A 643 24.38 6.65 0.98
N ASN A 644 23.07 6.83 1.18
CA ASN A 644 22.29 7.91 0.56
C ASN A 644 22.51 9.21 1.33
N LEU A 645 23.39 10.07 0.82
CA LEU A 645 23.78 11.38 1.37
C LEU A 645 23.39 12.51 0.40
N ASN A 646 22.25 12.33 -0.29
CA ASN A 646 21.78 13.28 -1.30
C ASN A 646 21.51 14.67 -0.73
N THR A 647 21.85 15.69 -1.52
CA THR A 647 21.67 17.10 -1.15
C THR A 647 20.52 17.67 -1.96
N LYS A 648 19.33 17.76 -1.37
CA LYS A 648 18.14 18.25 -2.07
C LYS A 648 17.62 19.53 -1.44
N ARG A 649 17.55 20.62 -2.21
CA ARG A 649 17.06 21.94 -1.76
C ARG A 649 16.17 22.60 -2.81
N ALA A 650 15.33 23.51 -2.34
CA ALA A 650 14.54 24.39 -3.19
C ALA A 650 14.63 25.83 -2.69
N ILE A 651 14.61 26.79 -3.63
CA ILE A 651 14.39 28.21 -3.36
C ILE A 651 13.03 28.56 -3.96
N VAL A 652 12.13 29.13 -3.14
CA VAL A 652 10.76 29.46 -3.54
C VAL A 652 10.54 30.96 -3.34
N HIS A 653 10.21 31.65 -4.43
CA HIS A 653 9.96 33.09 -4.46
C HIS A 653 8.50 33.41 -4.09
N GLU A 654 8.17 34.70 -4.04
CA GLU A 654 6.83 35.22 -3.75
C GLU A 654 5.72 34.48 -4.51
N ASN A 655 4.69 34.02 -3.81
CA ASN A 655 3.55 33.25 -4.34
C ASN A 655 3.90 31.91 -5.04
N GLY A 656 5.16 31.48 -5.03
CA GLY A 656 5.58 30.19 -5.58
C GLY A 656 5.15 28.99 -4.71
N ILE A 657 5.02 27.81 -5.31
CA ILE A 657 4.56 26.58 -4.65
C ILE A 657 5.50 25.42 -4.98
N ILE A 658 6.00 24.72 -3.94
CA ILE A 658 6.70 23.43 -4.06
C ILE A 658 5.89 22.33 -3.37
N GLU A 659 5.52 21.29 -4.12
CA GLU A 659 4.88 20.08 -3.61
C GLU A 659 5.90 18.93 -3.62
N TRP A 660 6.45 18.61 -2.45
CA TRP A 660 7.48 17.58 -2.31
C TRP A 660 6.88 16.28 -1.77
N VAL A 661 7.07 15.17 -2.49
CA VAL A 661 6.62 13.84 -2.06
C VAL A 661 7.80 12.88 -2.01
N ASN A 662 8.07 12.30 -0.83
CA ASN A 662 9.12 11.32 -0.58
C ASN A 662 8.58 10.18 0.32
N GLY A 663 9.01 8.93 0.11
CA GLY A 663 8.45 7.74 0.77
C GLY A 663 9.50 6.90 1.49
N ASN A 664 9.45 6.85 2.83
CA ASN A 664 10.40 6.10 3.68
C ASN A 664 9.69 5.24 4.74
N LEU A 665 10.04 3.95 4.84
CA LEU A 665 9.36 2.94 5.70
C LEU A 665 9.91 2.88 7.15
N GLY A 666 9.05 2.63 8.16
CA GLY A 666 9.36 2.77 9.60
C GLY A 666 9.06 1.55 10.48
N CYS A 667 9.83 1.31 11.55
CA CYS A 667 10.03 -0.03 12.15
C CYS A 667 10.22 -0.05 13.69
N LEU A 668 10.20 -1.24 14.31
CA LEU A 668 10.44 -1.50 15.75
C LEU A 668 11.80 -2.19 16.00
N THR A 669 12.37 -2.13 17.22
CA THR A 669 13.58 -2.93 17.55
C THR A 669 13.30 -4.43 17.67
N GLY A 670 14.31 -5.26 17.38
CA GLY A 670 14.22 -6.72 17.44
C GLY A 670 13.70 -7.31 18.75
N GLU A 671 13.97 -6.67 19.89
CA GLU A 671 13.52 -7.12 21.21
C GLU A 671 12.03 -6.86 21.50
N SER A 672 11.34 -6.05 20.67
CA SER A 672 9.94 -5.65 20.89
C SER A 672 9.02 -6.86 20.95
N LYS A 673 8.27 -6.99 22.05
CA LYS A 673 7.45 -8.15 22.39
C LYS A 673 6.06 -8.00 21.79
N ILE A 674 5.81 -8.71 20.70
CA ILE A 674 4.53 -8.75 20.00
C ILE A 674 3.65 -9.81 20.66
N PHE A 675 2.41 -9.47 20.98
CA PHE A 675 1.47 -10.44 21.58
C PHE A 675 0.99 -11.45 20.53
N SER A 676 1.21 -12.74 20.78
CA SER A 676 0.82 -13.85 19.91
C SER A 676 -0.07 -14.88 20.61
N SER A 677 -0.67 -15.79 19.84
CA SER A 677 -1.39 -16.96 20.40
C SER A 677 -0.50 -17.90 21.23
N LYS A 678 0.83 -17.75 21.19
CA LYS A 678 1.82 -18.46 22.01
C LYS A 678 2.39 -17.60 23.15
N GLY A 679 1.73 -16.48 23.49
CA GLY A 679 2.23 -15.45 24.41
C GLY A 679 3.05 -14.36 23.71
N PRO A 680 3.71 -13.47 24.46
CA PRO A 680 4.57 -12.42 23.89
C PRO A 680 5.85 -13.02 23.27
N ILE A 681 6.12 -12.70 22.00
CA ILE A 681 7.30 -13.13 21.24
C ILE A 681 8.03 -11.90 20.69
N GLU A 682 9.35 -11.93 20.67
CA GLU A 682 10.18 -10.90 20.06
C GLU A 682 9.94 -10.78 18.54
N ILE A 683 9.83 -9.57 18.02
CA ILE A 683 9.61 -9.33 16.58
C ILE A 683 10.71 -9.98 15.71
N GLN A 684 11.96 -10.02 16.19
CA GLN A 684 13.06 -10.74 15.53
C GLN A 684 12.90 -12.26 15.50
N SER A 685 12.09 -12.86 16.38
CA SER A 685 11.85 -14.31 16.49
C SER A 685 10.52 -14.78 15.90
N LEU A 686 9.71 -13.87 15.35
CA LEU A 686 8.48 -14.23 14.64
C LEU A 686 8.77 -14.77 13.23
N GLU A 687 7.82 -15.49 12.65
CA GLU A 687 7.89 -16.04 11.29
C GLU A 687 6.58 -15.80 10.55
N VAL A 688 6.63 -15.86 9.22
CA VAL A 688 5.42 -15.76 8.37
C VAL A 688 4.41 -16.85 8.75
N GLY A 689 3.12 -16.52 8.71
CA GLY A 689 2.03 -17.41 9.10
C GLY A 689 1.75 -17.50 10.61
N ASN A 690 2.62 -16.98 11.48
CA ASN A 690 2.38 -16.89 12.92
C ASN A 690 1.14 -16.03 13.21
N LYS A 691 0.32 -16.42 14.19
CA LYS A 691 -0.89 -15.68 14.59
C LYS A 691 -0.60 -14.70 15.75
N ILE A 692 -0.82 -13.41 15.49
CA ILE A 692 -0.63 -12.32 16.45
C ILE A 692 -1.93 -11.53 16.69
N TYR A 693 -1.97 -10.75 17.77
CA TYR A 693 -3.11 -9.90 18.10
C TYR A 693 -3.02 -8.54 17.41
N VAL A 694 -4.18 -8.07 16.92
CA VAL A 694 -4.35 -6.85 16.12
C VAL A 694 -5.58 -6.08 16.58
N TRP A 695 -5.58 -4.74 16.47
CA TRP A 695 -6.79 -3.95 16.67
C TRP A 695 -7.63 -3.87 15.39
N ASN A 696 -8.91 -4.19 15.49
CA ASN A 696 -9.88 -4.08 14.42
C ASN A 696 -10.70 -2.79 14.54
N LYS A 697 -10.40 -1.83 13.67
CA LYS A 697 -11.05 -0.52 13.61
C LYS A 697 -12.58 -0.56 13.36
N LYS A 698 -13.14 -1.69 12.88
CA LYS A 698 -14.60 -1.86 12.67
C LYS A 698 -15.34 -2.28 13.94
N THR A 699 -14.79 -3.23 14.69
CA THR A 699 -15.37 -3.75 15.94
C THR A 699 -14.91 -2.96 17.18
N ASN A 700 -13.83 -2.19 17.05
CA ASN A 700 -13.04 -1.59 18.12
C ASN A 700 -12.44 -2.62 19.11
N LYS A 701 -12.34 -3.89 18.70
CA LYS A 701 -11.82 -5.01 19.50
C LYS A 701 -10.42 -5.43 19.08
N ILE A 702 -9.82 -6.30 19.89
CA ILE A 702 -8.60 -7.03 19.58
C ILE A 702 -8.98 -8.37 18.93
N ASP A 703 -8.60 -8.55 17.67
CA ASP A 703 -8.76 -9.80 16.93
C ASP A 703 -7.40 -10.50 16.75
N LYS A 704 -7.39 -11.69 16.13
CA LYS A 704 -6.17 -12.44 15.76
C LYS A 704 -5.99 -12.43 14.25
N SER A 705 -4.80 -12.11 13.76
CA SER A 705 -4.45 -12.24 12.34
C SER A 705 -3.06 -12.88 12.13
N ARG A 706 -2.75 -13.27 10.90
CA ARG A 706 -1.46 -13.89 10.52
C ARG A 706 -0.46 -12.84 10.06
N ILE A 707 0.82 -13.06 10.36
CA ILE A 707 1.92 -12.35 9.71
C ILE A 707 1.98 -12.79 8.24
N LYS A 708 1.79 -11.86 7.30
CA LYS A 708 1.93 -12.08 5.85
C LYS A 708 3.39 -11.97 5.41
N ASN A 709 4.13 -11.01 5.98
CA ASN A 709 5.57 -10.86 5.75
C ASN A 709 6.26 -10.32 7.01
N LYS A 710 7.55 -10.62 7.18
CA LYS A 710 8.42 -10.07 8.23
C LYS A 710 9.63 -9.43 7.55
N ILE A 711 9.80 -8.14 7.76
CA ILE A 711 10.85 -7.34 7.13
C ILE A 711 11.95 -7.13 8.17
N PHE A 712 13.20 -7.47 7.85
CA PHE A 712 14.35 -6.92 8.55
C PHE A 712 14.79 -5.64 7.83
N SER A 713 14.66 -4.52 8.53
CA SER A 713 14.72 -3.18 7.97
C SER A 713 16.06 -2.48 8.26
N GLY A 714 17.08 -3.25 8.66
CA GLY A 714 18.40 -2.75 8.97
C GLY A 714 18.50 -2.04 10.32
N ASN A 715 19.69 -1.52 10.58
CA ASN A 715 19.98 -0.73 11.78
C ASN A 715 19.49 0.70 11.58
N LYS A 716 18.55 1.16 12.40
CA LYS A 716 17.98 2.53 12.32
C LYS A 716 18.26 3.29 13.62
N ARG A 717 18.24 4.63 13.55
CA ARG A 717 18.10 5.48 14.74
C ARG A 717 16.79 5.13 15.43
N VAL A 718 16.85 4.89 16.74
CA VAL A 718 15.75 4.35 17.53
C VAL A 718 15.49 5.24 18.73
N TYR A 719 14.21 5.44 19.00
CA TYR A 719 13.66 6.26 20.06
C TYR A 719 12.86 5.38 21.01
N LYS A 720 13.01 5.63 22.31
CA LYS A 720 12.24 4.99 23.36
C LYS A 720 11.04 5.85 23.75
N LEU A 721 9.86 5.32 23.47
CA LEU A 721 8.58 5.91 23.80
C LEU A 721 8.06 5.34 25.13
N GLU A 722 7.86 6.19 26.13
CA GLU A 722 7.20 5.82 27.38
C GLU A 722 5.77 6.36 27.43
N ALA A 723 4.79 5.47 27.55
CA ALA A 723 3.38 5.84 27.69
C ALA A 723 2.65 4.86 28.62
N GLY A 724 1.86 5.38 29.55
CA GLY A 724 0.99 4.54 30.38
C GLY A 724 1.65 3.39 31.14
N GLY A 725 2.96 3.48 31.47
CA GLY A 725 3.73 2.41 32.14
C GLY A 725 4.28 1.32 31.21
N ARG A 726 4.05 1.43 29.90
CA ARG A 726 4.77 0.68 28.87
C ARG A 726 5.96 1.50 28.37
N GLU A 727 6.92 0.80 27.80
CA GLU A 727 8.07 1.36 27.09
C GLU A 727 8.20 0.58 25.77
N ILE A 728 8.45 1.26 24.65
CA ILE A 728 8.66 0.63 23.33
C ILE A 728 9.74 1.38 22.56
N GLU A 729 10.50 0.67 21.71
CA GLU A 729 11.67 1.19 21.01
C GLU A 729 11.46 1.06 19.49
N THR A 730 11.63 2.16 18.76
CA THR A 730 11.16 2.28 17.37
C THR A 730 11.86 3.40 16.57
N SER A 731 11.84 3.36 15.23
CA SER A 731 12.32 4.47 14.40
C SER A 731 11.33 5.65 14.39
N SER A 732 11.83 6.86 14.12
CA SER A 732 11.07 8.12 14.17
C SER A 732 9.79 8.10 13.31
N ASN A 733 9.86 7.44 12.16
CA ASN A 733 8.78 7.37 11.17
C ASN A 733 7.74 6.25 11.42
N HIS A 734 7.88 5.43 12.47
CA HIS A 734 6.92 4.34 12.73
C HIS A 734 5.62 4.87 13.37
N PRO A 735 4.42 4.44 12.90
CA PRO A 735 3.15 5.06 13.29
C PRO A 735 2.48 4.44 14.53
N PHE A 736 2.00 5.29 15.43
CA PHE A 736 1.17 4.91 16.59
C PHE A 736 -0.29 5.37 16.42
N LEU A 737 -1.21 4.64 17.07
CA LEU A 737 -2.64 4.98 17.09
C LEU A 737 -2.88 6.17 18.03
N ASN A 738 -2.98 7.36 17.46
CA ASN A 738 -3.17 8.63 18.18
C ASN A 738 -4.66 8.97 18.34
N LEU A 739 -5.03 9.61 19.45
CA LEU A 739 -6.39 10.04 19.78
C LEU A 739 -6.49 11.56 19.85
N VAL A 740 -6.92 12.19 18.75
CA VAL A 740 -7.02 13.64 18.65
C VAL A 740 -8.39 14.15 19.14
N ARG A 741 -8.35 15.23 19.92
CA ARG A 741 -9.52 16.05 20.25
C ARG A 741 -9.75 17.10 19.16
N LYS A 742 -10.88 17.03 18.44
CA LYS A 742 -11.31 18.12 17.57
C LYS A 742 -11.79 19.30 18.45
N LYS A 743 -11.14 20.45 18.32
CA LYS A 743 -11.59 21.72 18.91
C LYS A 743 -12.76 22.27 18.08
N ASN A 744 -13.96 22.32 18.66
CA ASN A 744 -15.02 23.22 18.21
C ASN A 744 -14.93 24.55 19.01
N LYS A 745 -15.84 25.51 18.74
CA LYS A 745 -15.90 26.84 19.41
C LYS A 745 -15.88 26.75 20.95
N LYS A 746 -15.44 27.84 21.59
CA LYS A 746 -15.04 27.91 23.02
C LYS A 746 -16.10 27.41 24.01
N GLU A 747 -17.40 27.54 23.73
CA GLU A 747 -18.45 27.21 24.71
C GLU A 747 -18.66 25.70 24.97
N HIS A 748 -18.34 24.80 24.03
CA HIS A 748 -18.72 23.39 24.15
C HIS A 748 -17.73 22.54 24.99
N LYS A 749 -18.08 22.35 26.28
CA LYS A 749 -17.33 21.50 27.24
C LYS A 749 -17.18 20.02 26.81
N LYS A 750 -17.99 19.50 25.88
CA LYS A 750 -17.87 18.14 25.30
C LYS A 750 -17.12 18.15 23.97
N GLY A 751 -15.82 17.88 23.99
CA GLY A 751 -15.00 17.75 22.77
C GLY A 751 -15.18 16.40 22.06
N PHE A 752 -15.26 16.40 20.73
CA PHE A 752 -15.26 15.17 19.93
C PHE A 752 -13.85 14.61 19.78
N PHE A 753 -13.69 13.30 19.95
CA PHE A 753 -12.42 12.58 19.75
C PHE A 753 -12.50 11.65 18.53
N TYR A 754 -11.41 11.53 17.78
CA TYR A 754 -11.24 10.57 16.70
C TYR A 754 -9.85 9.93 16.73
N THR A 755 -9.68 8.80 16.03
CA THR A 755 -8.40 8.09 15.96
C THR A 755 -7.75 8.20 14.59
N GLU A 756 -6.45 8.50 14.60
CA GLU A 756 -5.56 8.60 13.44
C GLU A 756 -4.28 7.79 13.70
N TRP A 757 -3.48 7.56 12.68
CA TRP A 757 -2.14 7.00 12.82
C TRP A 757 -1.13 8.12 12.62
N LYS A 758 -0.15 8.24 13.52
CA LYS A 758 0.91 9.26 13.43
C LYS A 758 2.30 8.65 13.68
N PRO A 759 3.29 8.90 12.80
CA PRO A 759 4.70 8.68 13.08
C PRO A 759 5.14 9.23 14.44
N LEU A 760 6.10 8.58 15.10
CA LEU A 760 6.62 9.03 16.40
C LEU A 760 7.20 10.46 16.35
N GLU A 761 7.84 10.85 15.26
CA GLU A 761 8.33 12.22 14.99
C GLU A 761 7.21 13.29 14.91
N GLN A 762 5.95 12.87 14.72
CA GLN A 762 4.78 13.75 14.73
C GLN A 762 4.04 13.72 16.08
N LEU A 763 4.56 13.00 17.08
CA LEU A 763 4.00 12.86 18.42
C LEU A 763 4.90 13.53 19.46
N LYS A 764 4.29 14.15 20.46
CA LYS A 764 5.01 14.83 21.55
C LYS A 764 4.54 14.39 22.92
N VAL A 765 5.35 14.66 23.94
CA VAL A 765 5.00 14.45 25.34
C VAL A 765 3.67 15.16 25.64
N GLY A 766 2.71 14.41 26.21
CA GLY A 766 1.35 14.87 26.45
C GLY A 766 0.30 14.47 25.42
N ASP A 767 0.68 14.05 24.20
CA ASP A 767 -0.25 13.46 23.22
C ASP A 767 -0.78 12.09 23.71
N ILE A 768 -1.89 11.62 23.15
CA ILE A 768 -2.67 10.50 23.68
C ILE A 768 -2.65 9.32 22.70
N ILE A 769 -1.95 8.24 23.04
CA ILE A 769 -1.85 7.04 22.21
C ILE A 769 -2.65 5.87 22.77
N GLY A 770 -3.07 4.97 21.87
CA GLY A 770 -3.75 3.72 22.18
C GLY A 770 -2.82 2.69 22.82
N ILE A 771 -3.38 1.88 23.71
CA ILE A 771 -2.71 0.73 24.36
C ILE A 771 -3.69 -0.45 24.48
N SER A 772 -3.17 -1.68 24.51
CA SER A 772 -3.98 -2.81 24.94
C SER A 772 -4.15 -2.78 26.47
N LYS A 773 -5.38 -2.95 26.93
CA LYS A 773 -5.73 -3.03 28.35
C LYS A 773 -5.70 -4.47 28.85
N LYS A 774 -6.25 -5.37 28.03
CA LYS A 774 -6.41 -6.82 28.23
C LYS A 774 -6.31 -7.46 26.85
N ILE A 775 -5.69 -8.63 26.76
CA ILE A 775 -5.64 -9.44 25.52
C ILE A 775 -6.72 -10.54 25.63
N PRO A 776 -7.44 -10.90 24.56
CA PRO A 776 -8.37 -12.04 24.59
C PRO A 776 -7.66 -13.36 24.92
N ILE A 777 -8.06 -14.04 26.00
CA ILE A 777 -7.43 -15.28 26.48
C ILE A 777 -8.35 -16.47 26.22
N GLU A 778 -8.03 -17.25 25.18
CA GLU A 778 -8.71 -18.49 24.80
C GLU A 778 -7.86 -19.74 25.16
N GLY A 779 -7.12 -19.64 26.26
CA GLY A 779 -6.14 -20.64 26.68
C GLY A 779 -6.78 -21.96 27.15
N LYS A 780 -5.99 -23.04 27.09
CA LYS A 780 -6.35 -24.36 27.64
C LYS A 780 -5.41 -24.72 28.80
N PRO A 781 -5.85 -25.59 29.74
CA PRO A 781 -4.95 -26.22 30.71
C PRO A 781 -3.70 -26.81 30.04
N TYR A 782 -2.56 -26.76 30.74
CA TYR A 782 -1.33 -27.35 30.25
C TYR A 782 -1.25 -28.82 30.69
N ILE A 783 -1.12 -29.74 29.73
CA ILE A 783 -0.97 -31.17 30.00
C ILE A 783 0.39 -31.40 30.64
N LEU A 784 0.41 -32.00 31.84
CA LEU A 784 1.64 -32.21 32.59
C LEU A 784 2.38 -33.46 32.07
N PRO A 785 3.71 -33.38 31.86
CA PRO A 785 4.47 -34.50 31.32
C PRO A 785 4.60 -35.61 32.36
N ARG A 786 4.39 -36.86 31.95
CA ARG A 786 4.76 -38.02 32.77
C ARG A 786 6.26 -38.01 33.09
N ILE A 787 6.58 -38.51 34.27
CA ILE A 787 7.94 -38.65 34.81
C ILE A 787 8.15 -40.12 35.11
N GLU A 788 8.94 -40.79 34.27
CA GLU A 788 9.42 -42.14 34.53
C GLU A 788 10.71 -42.04 35.36
N VAL A 789 10.77 -42.80 36.45
CA VAL A 789 11.97 -42.92 37.27
C VAL A 789 12.55 -44.30 37.02
N GLY A 790 13.75 -44.35 36.44
CA GLY A 790 14.48 -45.61 36.32
C GLY A 790 14.73 -46.21 37.70
N TYR A 791 14.15 -47.38 37.95
CA TYR A 791 14.30 -48.12 39.21
C TYR A 791 15.61 -48.91 39.29
N LYS A 792 16.51 -48.78 38.31
CA LYS A 792 17.82 -49.43 38.30
C LYS A 792 18.91 -48.38 38.54
N THR A 793 19.92 -48.71 39.33
CA THR A 793 21.03 -47.80 39.66
C THR A 793 22.31 -48.61 39.79
N GLU A 794 23.34 -48.23 39.05
CA GLU A 794 24.67 -48.81 39.21
C GLU A 794 25.27 -48.40 40.57
N SER A 795 25.73 -49.40 41.30
CA SER A 795 26.48 -49.27 42.54
C SER A 795 27.82 -50.01 42.38
N LYS A 796 28.74 -49.82 43.34
CA LYS A 796 29.98 -50.58 43.41
C LYS A 796 30.35 -50.89 44.86
N ASN A 797 30.97 -52.04 45.07
CA ASN A 797 31.75 -52.33 46.28
C ASN A 797 33.24 -52.43 45.89
N GLN A 798 34.08 -52.98 46.75
CA GLN A 798 35.52 -53.14 46.50
C GLN A 798 35.88 -54.30 45.54
N TYR A 799 34.90 -55.08 45.09
CA TYR A 799 35.09 -56.26 44.24
C TYR A 799 34.40 -56.16 42.87
N SER A 800 33.25 -55.47 42.76
CA SER A 800 32.51 -55.34 41.49
C SER A 800 31.59 -54.12 41.41
N LYS A 801 31.19 -53.77 40.17
CA LYS A 801 30.02 -52.94 39.88
C LYS A 801 28.78 -53.84 39.76
N PHE A 802 27.65 -53.40 40.29
CA PHE A 802 26.39 -54.15 40.24
C PHE A 802 25.17 -53.22 40.14
N VAL A 803 24.09 -53.69 39.52
CA VAL A 803 22.88 -52.89 39.29
C VAL A 803 21.85 -53.18 40.39
N MET A 804 21.64 -52.22 41.29
CA MET A 804 20.61 -52.30 42.33
C MET A 804 19.23 -51.93 41.78
N ASN A 805 18.19 -52.66 42.19
CA ASN A 805 16.81 -52.23 42.03
C ASN A 805 16.41 -51.31 43.20
N THR A 806 16.22 -50.03 42.92
CA THR A 806 15.95 -48.97 43.90
C THR A 806 14.47 -48.57 43.99
N SER A 807 13.55 -49.35 43.41
CA SER A 807 12.09 -49.09 43.43
C SER A 807 11.54 -48.80 44.83
N TYR A 808 12.00 -49.56 45.84
CA TYR A 808 11.60 -49.43 47.24
C TYR A 808 11.89 -48.05 47.85
N LEU A 809 12.93 -47.34 47.39
CA LEU A 809 13.28 -45.98 47.83
C LEU A 809 12.31 -44.91 47.31
N TYR A 810 11.56 -45.21 46.24
CA TYR A 810 10.60 -44.30 45.62
C TYR A 810 9.14 -44.65 45.98
N ASN A 811 8.91 -45.60 46.88
CA ASN A 811 7.63 -46.26 47.14
C ASN A 811 6.57 -45.41 47.89
N LYS A 812 6.61 -44.08 47.74
CA LYS A 812 5.48 -43.20 48.08
C LYS A 812 4.59 -43.07 46.84
N LYS A 813 3.31 -43.45 46.95
CA LYS A 813 2.30 -43.26 45.89
C LYS A 813 2.08 -41.77 45.61
N ILE A 814 2.88 -41.21 44.70
CA ILE A 814 2.78 -39.83 44.24
C ILE A 814 1.83 -39.77 43.05
N SER A 815 0.74 -39.04 43.20
CA SER A 815 -0.11 -38.65 42.08
C SER A 815 0.53 -37.50 41.30
N ILE A 816 0.26 -37.42 40.00
CA ILE A 816 0.52 -36.24 39.18
C ILE A 816 -0.77 -35.95 38.41
N PRO A 817 -1.37 -34.74 38.53
CA PRO A 817 -2.54 -34.37 37.73
C PRO A 817 -2.23 -34.46 36.24
N ASN A 818 -3.19 -34.89 35.41
CA ASN A 818 -3.01 -34.94 33.95
C ASN A 818 -2.81 -33.54 33.33
N GLU A 819 -3.39 -32.51 33.94
CA GLU A 819 -3.30 -31.12 33.47
C GLU A 819 -3.26 -30.11 34.63
N THR A 820 -2.86 -28.87 34.34
CA THR A 820 -2.82 -27.78 35.32
C THR A 820 -4.21 -27.28 35.72
N ASN A 821 -4.38 -26.94 36.99
CA ASN A 821 -5.57 -26.30 37.55
C ASN A 821 -5.18 -25.08 38.41
N GLU A 822 -6.16 -24.32 38.91
CA GLU A 822 -5.94 -23.13 39.73
C GLU A 822 -5.09 -23.39 40.99
N ASN A 823 -5.25 -24.55 41.64
CA ASN A 823 -4.45 -24.90 42.83
C ASN A 823 -2.99 -25.23 42.47
N PHE A 824 -2.77 -25.97 41.38
CA PHE A 824 -1.43 -26.24 40.86
C PHE A 824 -0.72 -24.94 40.44
N MET A 825 -1.42 -24.07 39.69
CA MET A 825 -0.81 -22.82 39.23
C MET A 825 -0.56 -21.82 40.36
N TRP A 826 -1.42 -21.79 41.40
CA TRP A 826 -1.14 -21.02 42.61
C TRP A 826 0.10 -21.55 43.35
N LEU A 827 0.26 -22.88 43.48
CA LEU A 827 1.48 -23.47 44.04
C LEU A 827 2.73 -23.11 43.22
N MET A 828 2.66 -23.16 41.88
CA MET A 828 3.76 -22.74 41.01
C MET A 828 4.10 -21.25 41.16
N GLY A 829 3.09 -20.40 41.38
CA GLY A 829 3.27 -18.98 41.66
C GLY A 829 3.98 -18.73 43.00
N LEU A 830 3.57 -19.46 44.04
CA LEU A 830 4.21 -19.36 45.36
C LEU A 830 5.69 -19.82 45.29
N ILE A 831 5.95 -20.94 44.62
CA ILE A 831 7.30 -21.48 44.39
C ILE A 831 8.19 -20.52 43.57
N MET A 832 7.62 -19.68 42.71
CA MET A 832 8.37 -18.66 41.96
C MET A 832 8.91 -17.51 42.83
N GLY A 833 8.41 -17.33 44.06
CA GLY A 833 8.94 -16.34 45.01
C GLY A 833 9.66 -17.00 46.19
N ASP A 834 8.92 -17.74 47.01
CA ASP A 834 9.42 -18.34 48.26
C ASP A 834 10.01 -19.77 48.08
N GLY A 835 10.09 -20.28 46.85
CA GLY A 835 10.48 -21.65 46.55
C GLY A 835 11.95 -21.83 46.16
N HIS A 836 12.56 -22.93 46.61
CA HIS A 836 13.87 -23.39 46.14
C HIS A 836 13.84 -24.89 45.82
N ILE A 837 14.02 -25.22 44.54
CA ILE A 837 14.06 -26.59 44.02
C ILE A 837 15.52 -27.09 44.01
N ASP A 838 15.90 -27.85 45.03
CA ASP A 838 17.16 -28.58 45.07
C ASP A 838 16.99 -29.99 44.48
N SER A 839 17.05 -30.06 43.16
CA SER A 839 17.07 -31.34 42.42
C SER A 839 18.44 -32.04 42.41
N LYS A 840 19.41 -31.65 43.26
CA LYS A 840 20.57 -32.52 43.61
C LYS A 840 20.18 -33.42 44.78
N ASN A 841 19.69 -32.83 45.87
CA ASN A 841 19.26 -33.57 47.06
C ASN A 841 17.80 -34.06 47.00
N ASN A 842 17.10 -33.80 45.89
CA ASN A 842 15.69 -34.16 45.63
C ASN A 842 14.69 -33.50 46.60
N LYS A 843 14.93 -32.22 46.94
CA LYS A 843 14.13 -31.46 47.91
C LYS A 843 13.56 -30.20 47.26
N ILE A 844 12.28 -29.93 47.51
CA ILE A 844 11.68 -28.62 47.24
C ILE A 844 11.42 -27.99 48.60
N ASN A 845 12.04 -26.84 48.85
CA ASN A 845 11.83 -26.07 50.07
C ASN A 845 10.93 -24.88 49.72
N ILE A 846 9.91 -24.62 50.51
CA ILE A 846 9.08 -23.42 50.41
C ILE A 846 9.21 -22.66 51.73
N ALA A 847 9.71 -21.43 51.67
CA ALA A 847 9.77 -20.53 52.81
C ALA A 847 8.36 -20.02 53.10
N THR A 848 7.88 -20.21 54.33
CA THR A 848 6.58 -19.70 54.78
C THR A 848 6.53 -19.84 56.30
N HIS A 849 6.12 -18.80 57.01
CA HIS A 849 6.08 -18.82 58.49
C HIS A 849 4.88 -19.63 58.98
N ILE A 850 4.95 -20.21 60.18
CA ILE A 850 3.82 -20.91 60.81
C ILE A 850 2.59 -20.00 61.00
N THR A 851 2.83 -18.69 61.09
CA THR A 851 1.82 -17.63 61.22
C THR A 851 1.20 -17.16 59.90
N GLU A 852 1.61 -17.70 58.73
CA GLU A 852 0.98 -17.33 57.46
C GLU A 852 -0.34 -18.08 57.25
N ASP A 853 -1.43 -17.33 57.13
CA ASP A 853 -2.83 -17.83 57.11
C ASP A 853 -3.22 -18.70 55.89
N TYR A 854 -2.29 -18.88 54.96
CA TYR A 854 -2.39 -19.80 53.82
C TYR A 854 -1.62 -21.11 54.02
N ARG A 855 -0.75 -21.24 55.04
CA ARG A 855 0.14 -22.42 55.23
C ARG A 855 -0.63 -23.73 55.26
N ASN A 856 -1.70 -23.82 56.06
CA ASN A 856 -2.49 -25.05 56.17
C ASN A 856 -3.23 -25.38 54.85
N LYS A 857 -3.56 -24.35 54.05
CA LYS A 857 -4.12 -24.53 52.70
C LYS A 857 -3.06 -25.03 51.71
N LEU A 858 -1.83 -24.55 51.82
CA LEU A 858 -0.68 -25.01 51.03
C LEU A 858 -0.36 -26.48 51.31
N ILE A 859 -0.31 -26.88 52.58
CA ILE A 859 -0.13 -28.29 53.01
C ILE A 859 -1.25 -29.16 52.42
N LYS A 860 -2.51 -28.72 52.56
CA LYS A 860 -3.66 -29.42 51.95
C LYS A 860 -3.54 -29.51 50.43
N ILE A 861 -3.21 -28.42 49.73
CA ILE A 861 -3.05 -28.40 48.27
C ILE A 861 -1.95 -29.37 47.79
N ILE A 862 -0.83 -29.48 48.51
CA ILE A 862 0.24 -30.43 48.15
C ILE A 862 -0.23 -31.89 48.37
N LYS A 863 -0.99 -32.15 49.43
CA LYS A 863 -1.61 -33.47 49.67
C LYS A 863 -2.66 -33.80 48.60
N ASP A 864 -3.56 -32.87 48.29
CA ASP A 864 -4.68 -33.07 47.37
C ASP A 864 -4.21 -33.20 45.90
N LEU A 865 -3.16 -32.46 45.49
CA LEU A 865 -2.60 -32.54 44.12
C LEU A 865 -1.73 -33.78 43.89
N PHE A 866 -0.95 -34.21 44.89
CA PHE A 866 0.15 -35.18 44.69
C PHE A 866 0.10 -36.41 45.60
N GLY A 867 -0.86 -36.52 46.51
CA GLY A 867 -0.90 -37.55 47.57
C GLY A 867 0.21 -37.39 48.63
N TYR A 868 1.00 -36.30 48.59
CA TYR A 868 2.26 -36.20 49.32
C TYR A 868 2.10 -35.50 50.68
N LYS A 869 2.42 -36.20 51.78
CA LYS A 869 2.58 -35.60 53.11
C LYS A 869 3.95 -34.92 53.23
N VAL A 870 3.94 -33.59 53.37
CA VAL A 870 5.14 -32.74 53.50
C VAL A 870 5.85 -32.91 54.85
N THR A 871 7.10 -32.45 54.92
CA THR A 871 7.86 -32.27 56.17
C THR A 871 7.91 -30.80 56.53
N GLU A 872 7.60 -30.44 57.78
CA GLU A 872 7.71 -29.06 58.26
C GLU A 872 9.00 -28.89 59.08
N LYS A 873 9.67 -27.73 59.00
CA LYS A 873 10.97 -27.53 59.66
C LYS A 873 11.18 -26.09 60.14
N LYS A 874 11.71 -25.94 61.37
CA LYS A 874 12.08 -24.66 62.02
C LYS A 874 11.01 -23.57 61.90
N GLU A 875 9.72 -23.93 61.99
CA GLU A 875 8.53 -23.06 61.85
C GLU A 875 8.42 -22.24 60.54
N ARG A 876 9.41 -22.34 59.64
CA ARG A 876 9.64 -21.41 58.53
C ARG A 876 9.72 -22.07 57.17
N TYR A 877 9.72 -23.40 57.14
CA TYR A 877 9.86 -24.18 55.91
C TYR A 877 8.82 -25.28 55.81
N ILE A 878 8.36 -25.51 54.59
CA ILE A 878 7.71 -26.73 54.13
C ILE A 878 8.66 -27.40 53.14
N ILE A 879 8.94 -28.69 53.33
CA ILE A 879 9.92 -29.46 52.57
C ILE A 879 9.24 -30.66 51.92
N ILE A 880 9.38 -30.78 50.61
CA ILE A 880 8.93 -31.90 49.79
C ILE A 880 10.17 -32.70 49.37
N ASN A 881 10.41 -33.85 50.00
CA ASN A 881 11.50 -34.76 49.64
C ASN A 881 11.01 -35.72 48.55
N SER A 882 11.13 -35.34 47.28
CA SER A 882 10.62 -36.11 46.12
C SER A 882 11.42 -35.84 44.85
N LYS A 883 12.10 -36.88 44.35
CA LYS A 883 12.77 -36.89 43.04
C LYS A 883 11.78 -36.63 41.89
N ILE A 884 10.62 -37.27 41.95
CA ILE A 884 9.55 -37.16 40.93
C ILE A 884 9.08 -35.71 40.79
N LEU A 885 8.75 -35.03 41.90
CA LEU A 885 8.25 -33.65 41.86
C LEU A 885 9.36 -32.65 41.53
N CYS A 886 10.60 -32.88 42.00
CA CYS A 886 11.77 -32.13 41.58
C CYS A 886 11.99 -32.21 40.05
N GLN A 887 11.93 -33.42 39.47
CA GLN A 887 12.06 -33.65 38.04
C GLN A 887 10.89 -33.03 37.26
N LEU A 888 9.65 -33.17 37.74
CA LEU A 888 8.45 -32.56 37.13
C LEU A 888 8.59 -31.03 37.04
N PHE A 889 8.86 -30.36 38.15
CA PHE A 889 8.92 -28.90 38.20
C PHE A 889 10.10 -28.36 37.38
N THR A 890 11.25 -29.05 37.41
CA THR A 890 12.39 -28.75 36.52
C THR A 890 12.02 -28.92 35.05
N LYS A 891 11.35 -30.03 34.67
CA LYS A 891 10.98 -30.36 33.28
C LYS A 891 9.94 -29.40 32.68
N ILE A 892 9.02 -28.85 33.49
CA ILE A 892 8.05 -27.84 33.05
C ILE A 892 8.57 -26.39 33.15
N GLY A 893 9.80 -26.17 33.64
CA GLY A 893 10.53 -24.91 33.52
C GLY A 893 10.72 -24.08 34.80
N PHE A 894 10.41 -24.60 35.99
CA PHE A 894 10.74 -23.93 37.26
C PHE A 894 12.14 -24.38 37.73
N SER A 895 13.07 -23.44 37.85
CA SER A 895 14.51 -23.71 38.01
C SER A 895 15.00 -23.55 39.47
N ARG A 896 16.33 -23.58 39.67
CA ARG A 896 16.96 -23.69 40.99
C ARG A 896 17.36 -22.35 41.66
N ASN A 897 17.70 -21.31 40.89
CA ASN A 897 18.66 -20.28 41.33
C ASN A 897 18.15 -18.84 41.21
N ALA A 898 18.01 -18.18 42.38
CA ALA A 898 17.62 -16.78 42.55
C ALA A 898 18.36 -15.81 41.61
N GLY A 899 17.61 -15.15 40.74
CA GLY A 899 18.11 -14.21 39.72
C GLY A 899 18.17 -14.77 38.30
N THR A 900 17.80 -16.04 38.09
CA THR A 900 17.75 -16.67 36.76
C THR A 900 16.38 -17.23 36.36
N GLU A 901 15.40 -17.12 37.25
CA GLU A 901 14.01 -17.52 37.04
C GLU A 901 13.40 -16.80 35.84
N LYS A 902 12.54 -17.52 35.12
CA LYS A 902 11.69 -16.99 34.06
C LYS A 902 10.32 -17.65 34.14
N VAL A 903 9.26 -16.90 33.91
CA VAL A 903 7.92 -17.46 33.69
C VAL A 903 8.00 -18.41 32.48
N PRO A 904 7.64 -19.70 32.62
CA PRO A 904 7.65 -20.64 31.50
C PRO A 904 6.68 -20.18 30.39
N LYS A 905 7.10 -20.28 29.12
CA LYS A 905 6.34 -19.72 27.99
C LYS A 905 4.88 -20.21 27.91
N TRP A 906 4.61 -21.46 28.33
CA TRP A 906 3.27 -22.03 28.34
C TRP A 906 2.32 -21.36 29.34
N VAL A 907 2.81 -20.70 30.40
CA VAL A 907 1.97 -19.95 31.36
C VAL A 907 1.21 -18.81 30.68
N PHE A 908 1.81 -18.17 29.66
CA PHE A 908 1.15 -17.14 28.84
C PHE A 908 0.01 -17.70 27.95
N THR A 909 -0.13 -19.02 27.82
CA THR A 909 -1.15 -19.70 27.00
C THR A 909 -2.27 -20.38 27.81
N LEU A 910 -2.24 -20.25 29.14
CA LEU A 910 -3.24 -20.81 30.06
C LEU A 910 -4.58 -20.03 30.05
N PRO A 911 -5.67 -20.60 30.61
CA PRO A 911 -6.91 -19.87 30.85
C PRO A 911 -6.71 -18.71 31.84
N GLU A 912 -7.49 -17.63 31.72
CA GLU A 912 -7.36 -16.43 32.57
C GLU A 912 -7.39 -16.76 34.07
N LYS A 913 -8.28 -17.67 34.51
CA LYS A 913 -8.33 -18.13 35.92
C LYS A 913 -7.01 -18.73 36.40
N GLN A 914 -6.31 -19.48 35.56
CA GLN A 914 -5.06 -20.14 35.93
C GLN A 914 -3.89 -19.15 35.95
N ILE A 915 -3.86 -18.17 35.04
CA ILE A 915 -2.89 -17.07 35.07
C ILE A 915 -3.10 -16.18 36.30
N LEU A 916 -4.36 -15.83 36.60
CA LEU A 916 -4.72 -15.11 37.82
C LEU A 916 -4.34 -15.91 39.08
N SER A 917 -4.45 -17.24 39.06
CA SER A 917 -4.04 -18.10 40.18
C SER A 917 -2.52 -18.14 40.34
N PHE A 918 -1.76 -18.18 39.24
CA PHE A 918 -0.29 -18.05 39.26
C PHE A 918 0.15 -16.70 39.83
N LEU A 919 -0.43 -15.60 39.34
CA LEU A 919 -0.18 -14.26 39.87
C LEU A 919 -0.59 -14.11 41.33
N ALA A 920 -1.64 -14.81 41.77
CA ALA A 920 -2.07 -14.85 43.17
C ALA A 920 -1.08 -15.62 44.05
N GLY A 921 -0.49 -16.71 43.56
CA GLY A 921 0.57 -17.45 44.25
C GLY A 921 1.81 -16.59 44.45
N TYR A 922 2.28 -15.96 43.37
CA TYR A 922 3.45 -15.06 43.41
C TYR A 922 3.18 -13.78 44.24
N PHE A 923 1.91 -13.40 44.40
CA PHE A 923 1.50 -12.34 45.30
C PHE A 923 1.41 -12.80 46.77
N ASP A 924 0.98 -14.04 47.03
CA ASP A 924 0.91 -14.61 48.37
C ASP A 924 2.33 -14.86 48.96
N SER A 925 3.37 -14.99 48.13
CA SER A 925 4.80 -14.87 48.48
C SER A 925 5.32 -13.42 48.40
N ASP A 926 6.02 -13.04 47.32
CA ASP A 926 6.76 -11.78 47.12
C ASP A 926 5.89 -10.49 47.11
N GLY A 927 4.57 -10.64 47.03
CA GLY A 927 3.63 -9.53 46.90
C GLY A 927 3.38 -8.75 48.19
N HIS A 928 3.47 -7.42 48.11
CA HIS A 928 3.08 -6.50 49.17
C HIS A 928 1.94 -5.55 48.73
N VAL A 929 1.26 -4.92 49.68
CA VAL A 929 0.14 -4.00 49.43
C VAL A 929 0.40 -2.65 50.10
N GLU A 930 0.56 -1.60 49.30
CA GLU A 930 0.85 -0.24 49.77
C GLU A 930 -0.12 0.78 49.15
N LYS A 931 0.20 2.08 49.27
CA LYS A 931 -0.63 3.24 48.90
C LYS A 931 -0.87 3.36 47.38
N GLY A 932 -1.71 2.49 46.83
CA GLY A 932 -2.25 2.60 45.48
C GLY A 932 -2.44 1.29 44.71
N GLY A 933 -1.98 0.16 45.25
CA GLY A 933 -2.08 -1.14 44.60
C GLY A 933 -1.18 -2.21 45.20
N ILE A 934 -1.02 -3.29 44.42
CA ILE A 934 -0.12 -4.41 44.72
C ILE A 934 1.27 -4.08 44.18
N TYR A 935 2.31 -4.33 44.98
CA TYR A 935 3.70 -4.23 44.57
C TYR A 935 4.36 -5.62 44.58
N PHE A 936 5.12 -5.94 43.53
CA PHE A 936 6.06 -7.07 43.53
C PHE A 936 7.48 -6.51 43.47
N THR A 937 8.40 -7.10 44.24
CA THR A 937 9.81 -6.67 44.32
C THR A 937 10.69 -7.88 44.06
N SER A 938 11.76 -7.73 43.26
CA SER A 938 12.71 -8.81 43.00
C SER A 938 14.06 -8.28 42.52
N ILE A 939 15.12 -9.05 42.76
CA ILE A 939 16.44 -8.86 42.13
C ILE A 939 16.49 -9.40 40.68
N ASN A 940 15.38 -9.93 40.16
CA ASN A 940 15.26 -10.47 38.81
C ASN A 940 14.39 -9.53 37.95
N LYS A 941 15.00 -8.49 37.35
CA LYS A 941 14.29 -7.56 36.44
C LYS A 941 13.59 -8.27 35.27
N PRO A 942 14.21 -9.26 34.58
CA PRO A 942 13.53 -10.03 33.53
C PRO A 942 12.23 -10.72 34.00
N LEU A 943 12.23 -11.34 35.18
CA LEU A 943 11.03 -11.93 35.78
C LEU A 943 9.93 -10.89 36.00
N LEU A 944 10.29 -9.71 36.51
CA LEU A 944 9.32 -8.62 36.73
C LEU A 944 8.73 -8.05 35.42
N GLU A 945 9.52 -7.98 34.34
CA GLU A 945 9.00 -7.63 33.00
C GLU A 945 8.04 -8.73 32.48
N GLN A 946 8.29 -10.01 32.77
CA GLN A 946 7.35 -11.10 32.43
C GLN A 946 6.07 -11.06 33.27
N VAL A 947 6.15 -10.80 34.58
CA VAL A 947 4.98 -10.63 35.46
C VAL A 947 4.16 -9.39 35.04
N LYS A 948 4.82 -8.30 34.65
CA LYS A 948 4.20 -7.11 34.03
C LYS A 948 3.46 -7.47 32.73
N LEU A 949 4.02 -8.30 31.86
CA LEU A 949 3.35 -8.76 30.63
C LEU A 949 2.14 -9.66 30.91
N LEU A 950 2.22 -10.60 31.88
CA LEU A 950 1.05 -11.34 32.36
C LEU A 950 -0.03 -10.40 32.92
N GLY A 951 0.39 -9.36 33.66
CA GLY A 951 -0.49 -8.32 34.19
C GLY A 951 -1.24 -7.57 33.08
N ILE A 952 -0.55 -7.15 32.02
CA ILE A 952 -1.18 -6.52 30.84
C ILE A 952 -2.13 -7.50 30.15
N GLN A 953 -1.69 -8.75 29.91
CA GLN A 953 -2.50 -9.76 29.25
C GLN A 953 -3.84 -10.00 29.96
N THR A 954 -3.85 -9.99 31.29
CA THR A 954 -5.03 -10.26 32.14
C THR A 954 -5.84 -9.04 32.58
N GLY A 955 -5.47 -7.80 32.18
CA GLY A 955 -6.28 -6.61 32.45
C GLY A 955 -5.83 -5.71 33.62
N PHE A 956 -4.62 -5.90 34.15
CA PHE A 956 -4.08 -5.06 35.23
C PHE A 956 -3.40 -3.79 34.70
N GLY A 957 -3.63 -2.68 35.40
CA GLY A 957 -2.89 -1.43 35.17
C GLY A 957 -1.50 -1.51 35.80
N VAL A 958 -0.50 -1.96 35.04
CA VAL A 958 0.89 -2.13 35.53
C VAL A 958 1.75 -0.87 35.37
N SER A 959 2.63 -0.54 36.32
CA SER A 959 3.68 0.47 36.13
C SER A 959 4.74 -0.02 35.13
N LYS A 960 5.72 0.85 34.80
CA LYS A 960 7.01 0.34 34.34
C LYS A 960 7.75 -0.35 35.49
N VAL A 961 8.76 -1.15 35.18
CA VAL A 961 9.67 -1.69 36.19
C VAL A 961 10.63 -0.58 36.59
N PHE A 962 10.71 -0.27 37.88
CA PHE A 962 11.56 0.79 38.43
C PHE A 962 12.53 0.24 39.48
N VAL A 963 13.66 0.92 39.68
CA VAL A 963 14.62 0.58 40.75
C VAL A 963 13.98 0.92 42.10
N HIS A 964 14.09 0.01 43.07
CA HIS A 964 13.56 0.19 44.41
C HIS A 964 14.65 0.53 45.43
N ASP A 965 15.68 -0.31 45.49
CA ASP A 965 16.94 -0.07 46.19
C ASP A 965 18.07 -0.20 45.15
N LYS A 966 19.05 0.71 45.19
CA LYS A 966 20.31 0.54 44.48
C LYS A 966 21.28 -0.30 45.31
N ALA A 967 22.19 -0.99 44.62
CA ALA A 967 23.30 -1.69 45.25
C ALA A 967 24.11 -0.76 46.17
N LYS A 968 24.39 -1.23 47.39
CA LYS A 968 25.22 -0.54 48.39
C LYS A 968 25.77 -1.52 49.40
N GLU A 969 26.92 -1.19 49.99
CA GLU A 969 27.45 -1.93 51.12
C GLU A 969 26.53 -1.73 52.35
N LYS A 970 26.31 -2.79 53.12
CA LYS A 970 25.57 -2.81 54.38
C LYS A 970 26.29 -3.75 55.36
N THR A 971 26.51 -3.28 56.59
CA THR A 971 26.88 -4.18 57.70
C THR A 971 25.62 -4.89 58.19
N ILE A 972 25.59 -6.21 58.13
CA ILE A 972 24.48 -7.05 58.62
C ILE A 972 25.07 -8.08 59.57
N LEU A 973 24.62 -8.08 60.83
CA LEU A 973 25.12 -8.97 61.90
C LEU A 973 26.66 -8.98 61.98
N GLY A 974 27.25 -7.77 62.04
CA GLY A 974 28.71 -7.56 62.10
C GLY A 974 29.47 -7.78 60.78
N LYS A 975 28.87 -8.36 59.75
CA LYS A 975 29.54 -8.65 58.47
C LYS A 975 29.26 -7.60 57.42
N LYS A 976 30.31 -7.11 56.74
CA LYS A 976 30.19 -6.31 55.51
C LYS A 976 29.53 -7.16 54.41
N THR A 977 28.49 -6.64 53.79
CA THR A 977 27.75 -7.32 52.71
C THR A 977 27.39 -6.32 51.60
N HIS A 978 27.45 -6.74 50.33
CA HIS A 978 26.93 -5.92 49.23
C HIS A 978 25.48 -6.31 48.92
N ALA A 979 24.55 -5.37 49.16
CA ALA A 979 23.21 -5.49 48.63
C ALA A 979 23.25 -5.35 47.10
N LYS A 980 22.50 -6.19 46.37
CA LYS A 980 22.28 -6.05 44.92
C LYS A 980 21.21 -5.00 44.64
N ASP A 981 21.18 -4.49 43.41
CA ASP A 981 20.03 -3.74 42.90
C ASP A 981 18.75 -4.57 43.05
N SER A 982 17.65 -3.90 43.43
CA SER A 982 16.32 -4.48 43.42
C SER A 982 15.37 -3.65 42.57
N TRP A 983 14.46 -4.35 41.90
CA TRP A 983 13.46 -3.75 41.02
C TRP A 983 12.06 -4.02 41.56
N ARG A 984 11.11 -3.16 41.20
CA ARG A 984 9.74 -3.19 41.71
C ARG A 984 8.74 -2.81 40.62
N ILE A 985 7.54 -3.40 40.68
CA ILE A 985 6.41 -3.13 39.78
C ILE A 985 5.15 -2.89 40.61
N LEU A 986 4.22 -2.09 40.10
CA LEU A 986 2.95 -1.74 40.75
C LEU A 986 1.75 -2.07 39.85
N PHE A 987 0.85 -2.91 40.35
CA PHE A 987 -0.47 -3.18 39.76
C PHE A 987 -1.52 -2.29 40.44
N ASN A 988 -2.10 -1.31 39.74
CA ASN A 988 -2.92 -0.24 40.31
C ASN A 988 -4.25 0.06 39.59
N SER A 989 -4.95 -1.00 39.14
CA SER A 989 -6.33 -0.94 38.59
C SER A 989 -7.33 -1.68 39.48
N LYS A 990 -8.64 -1.43 39.33
CA LYS A 990 -9.71 -2.11 40.10
C LYS A 990 -9.59 -3.65 40.06
N LYS A 991 -9.08 -4.20 38.94
CA LYS A 991 -8.80 -5.63 38.68
C LYS A 991 -8.01 -6.32 39.82
N ILE A 992 -7.22 -5.59 40.64
CA ILE A 992 -6.52 -6.17 41.81
C ILE A 992 -7.46 -6.90 42.77
N LYS A 993 -8.73 -6.49 42.87
CA LYS A 993 -9.73 -7.12 43.75
C LYS A 993 -10.24 -8.47 43.26
N GLU A 994 -9.95 -8.82 42.00
CA GLU A 994 -10.31 -10.10 41.37
C GLU A 994 -9.19 -11.15 41.50
N LEU A 995 -8.04 -10.80 42.09
CA LEU A 995 -6.91 -11.71 42.25
C LEU A 995 -7.23 -12.79 43.30
N PRO A 996 -7.18 -14.11 42.97
CA PRO A 996 -7.60 -15.20 43.85
C PRO A 996 -6.56 -15.56 44.94
N SER A 997 -6.06 -14.54 45.64
CA SER A 997 -5.21 -14.65 46.83
C SER A 997 -5.81 -15.62 47.85
N LYS A 998 -5.00 -16.59 48.29
CA LYS A 998 -5.34 -17.54 49.37
C LYS A 998 -4.97 -16.98 50.75
N CYS A 999 -4.08 -15.99 50.85
CA CYS A 999 -3.85 -15.24 52.08
C CYS A 999 -5.04 -14.31 52.42
N LYS A 1000 -5.70 -14.49 53.57
CA LYS A 1000 -6.84 -13.62 53.99
C LYS A 1000 -6.34 -12.19 54.24
N ARG A 1001 -5.28 -12.06 55.04
CA ARG A 1001 -4.64 -10.79 55.43
C ARG A 1001 -4.26 -9.92 54.21
N LYS A 1002 -3.67 -10.53 53.17
CA LYS A 1002 -3.33 -9.82 51.92
C LYS A 1002 -4.57 -9.46 51.10
N LYS A 1003 -5.56 -10.37 50.98
CA LYS A 1003 -6.84 -10.12 50.30
C LYS A 1003 -7.65 -8.98 50.92
N GLU A 1004 -7.71 -8.89 52.25
CA GLU A 1004 -8.39 -7.79 52.96
C GLU A 1004 -7.73 -6.43 52.71
N LYS A 1005 -6.39 -6.37 52.72
CA LYS A 1005 -5.65 -5.15 52.35
C LYS A 1005 -5.95 -4.72 50.91
N ILE A 1006 -6.01 -5.65 49.96
CA ILE A 1006 -6.44 -5.37 48.57
C ILE A 1006 -7.85 -4.78 48.54
N MET A 1007 -8.80 -5.38 49.26
CA MET A 1007 -10.20 -4.93 49.26
C MET A 1007 -10.36 -3.50 49.82
N LYS A 1008 -9.53 -3.11 50.79
CA LYS A 1008 -9.50 -1.74 51.36
C LYS A 1008 -8.71 -0.73 50.50
N THR A 1009 -7.93 -1.17 49.51
CA THR A 1009 -7.03 -0.31 48.71
C THR A 1009 -7.77 0.57 47.68
N LYS A 1010 -7.47 1.88 47.66
CA LYS A 1010 -7.96 2.86 46.68
C LYS A 1010 -6.98 2.99 45.50
N THR A 1011 -7.36 2.48 44.32
CA THR A 1011 -6.56 2.51 43.09
C THR A 1011 -6.74 3.81 42.29
N ARG A 1012 -5.65 4.33 41.67
CA ARG A 1012 -5.64 5.68 41.05
C ARG A 1012 -5.68 5.72 39.52
N ARG A 1013 -5.37 4.64 38.80
CA ARG A 1013 -5.14 4.70 37.35
C ARG A 1013 -6.45 4.88 36.57
N LYS A 1014 -6.43 5.77 35.57
CA LYS A 1014 -7.49 5.94 34.56
C LYS A 1014 -6.88 5.81 33.17
N ASP A 1015 -7.59 5.09 32.30
CA ASP A 1015 -7.23 4.68 30.93
C ASP A 1015 -8.23 5.20 29.87
N SER A 1016 -9.26 5.89 30.37
CA SER A 1016 -10.47 6.38 29.70
C SER A 1016 -10.70 7.88 29.96
N SER A 1017 -9.79 8.50 30.71
CA SER A 1017 -9.68 9.94 30.92
C SER A 1017 -8.25 10.32 31.32
N SER A 1018 -7.78 11.51 30.91
CA SER A 1018 -6.43 11.97 31.24
C SER A 1018 -6.32 13.50 31.18
N GLY A 1019 -5.90 14.11 32.30
CA GLY A 1019 -5.72 15.57 32.45
C GLY A 1019 -6.97 16.37 32.03
N GLY A 1020 -8.06 16.21 32.79
CA GLY A 1020 -9.35 16.86 32.52
C GLY A 1020 -10.18 16.27 31.36
N LEU A 1021 -9.54 15.64 30.39
CA LEU A 1021 -10.22 15.05 29.22
C LEU A 1021 -10.88 13.71 29.55
N ASN A 1022 -12.15 13.54 29.18
CA ASN A 1022 -12.88 12.27 29.24
C ASN A 1022 -13.08 11.74 27.81
N PHE A 1023 -12.61 10.52 27.56
CA PHE A 1023 -12.70 9.83 26.27
C PHE A 1023 -13.20 8.38 26.44
N LYS A 1024 -13.97 8.11 27.50
CA LYS A 1024 -14.55 6.79 27.81
C LYS A 1024 -15.32 6.17 26.63
N SER A 1025 -15.94 7.00 25.78
CA SER A 1025 -16.64 6.58 24.56
C SER A 1025 -15.76 6.03 23.44
N LYS A 1026 -14.43 6.02 23.59
CA LYS A 1026 -13.47 5.40 22.66
C LYS A 1026 -12.77 4.17 23.24
N THR A 1027 -12.87 3.97 24.56
CA THR A 1027 -12.29 2.82 25.27
C THR A 1027 -13.31 1.71 25.50
N ASN A 1028 -12.83 0.48 25.63
CA ASN A 1028 -13.62 -0.66 26.12
C ASN A 1028 -12.79 -1.45 27.14
N GLU A 1029 -12.98 -2.76 27.26
CA GLU A 1029 -12.21 -3.63 28.15
C GLU A 1029 -10.83 -3.98 27.59
N GLU A 1030 -10.71 -4.02 26.27
CA GLU A 1030 -9.55 -4.52 25.51
C GLU A 1030 -8.61 -3.37 25.10
N ILE A 1031 -9.15 -2.18 24.79
CA ILE A 1031 -8.44 -1.00 24.28
C ILE A 1031 -8.63 0.21 25.19
N GLY A 1032 -7.51 0.86 25.53
CA GLY A 1032 -7.42 2.07 26.35
C GLY A 1032 -6.57 3.16 25.68
N PHE A 1033 -6.54 4.35 26.26
CA PHE A 1033 -5.74 5.47 25.77
C PHE A 1033 -4.98 6.17 26.91
N VAL A 1034 -3.71 6.50 26.68
CA VAL A 1034 -2.79 7.06 27.70
C VAL A 1034 -1.93 8.18 27.11
N ARG A 1035 -1.53 9.12 27.96
CA ARG A 1035 -0.57 10.17 27.54
C ARG A 1035 0.85 9.62 27.42
N ILE A 1036 1.55 10.08 26.38
CA ILE A 1036 3.00 9.99 26.25
C ILE A 1036 3.63 10.77 27.42
N LYS A 1037 4.61 10.14 28.08
CA LYS A 1037 5.39 10.72 29.20
C LYS A 1037 6.79 11.15 28.77
N ARG A 1038 7.44 10.37 27.93
CA ARG A 1038 8.82 10.59 27.47
C ARG A 1038 8.99 10.03 26.07
N ILE A 1039 9.77 10.72 25.26
CA ILE A 1039 10.39 10.24 24.03
C ILE A 1039 11.86 10.60 24.18
N GLU A 1040 12.77 9.65 23.95
CA GLU A 1040 14.23 9.86 24.03
C GLU A 1040 14.91 9.07 22.90
N GLU A 1041 15.92 9.62 22.22
CA GLU A 1041 16.75 8.83 21.30
C GLU A 1041 17.68 7.91 22.12
N ILE A 1042 17.81 6.64 21.71
CA ILE A 1042 18.59 5.60 22.42
C ILE A 1042 19.63 4.94 21.52
N GLY A 1043 20.08 5.67 20.48
CA GLY A 1043 21.09 5.24 19.53
C GLY A 1043 20.54 4.42 18.36
N ILE A 1044 21.45 3.73 17.66
CA ILE A 1044 21.14 2.93 16.47
C ILE A 1044 20.99 1.46 16.87
N ARG A 1045 19.91 0.79 16.44
CA ARG A 1045 19.59 -0.61 16.77
C ARG A 1045 18.99 -1.37 15.57
N PRO A 1046 19.12 -2.72 15.50
CA PRO A 1046 18.47 -3.52 14.46
C PRO A 1046 16.95 -3.45 14.56
N THR A 1047 16.31 -3.10 13.44
CA THR A 1047 14.85 -2.92 13.37
C THR A 1047 14.16 -3.87 12.40
N TYR A 1048 12.92 -4.21 12.74
CA TYR A 1048 12.05 -5.12 12.02
C TYR A 1048 10.66 -4.52 11.92
N ASP A 1049 9.88 -4.95 10.93
CA ASP A 1049 8.45 -4.66 10.84
C ASP A 1049 7.66 -5.86 10.30
N LEU A 1050 6.34 -5.87 10.50
CA LEU A 1050 5.46 -6.97 10.13
C LEU A 1050 4.34 -6.51 9.21
N GLU A 1051 4.28 -7.08 8.00
CA GLU A 1051 3.06 -6.98 7.18
C GLU A 1051 2.06 -8.01 7.71
N ILE A 1052 0.86 -7.57 8.10
CA ILE A 1052 -0.16 -8.42 8.71
C ILE A 1052 -1.34 -8.62 7.74
N GLU A 1053 -1.89 -9.83 7.72
CA GLU A 1053 -3.01 -10.19 6.87
C GLU A 1053 -4.27 -9.40 7.27
N ASN A 1054 -4.98 -8.81 6.29
CA ASN A 1054 -6.26 -8.07 6.45
C ASN A 1054 -6.27 -6.85 7.40
N HIS A 1055 -5.18 -6.57 8.13
CA HIS A 1055 -5.06 -5.52 9.14
C HIS A 1055 -3.68 -4.85 9.04
N HIS A 1056 -3.60 -3.53 9.17
CA HIS A 1056 -2.34 -2.78 9.10
C HIS A 1056 -1.90 -2.26 10.48
N ASN A 1057 -1.91 -3.14 11.48
CA ASN A 1057 -1.39 -2.88 12.83
C ASN A 1057 -1.23 -4.19 13.62
N PHE A 1058 -0.50 -4.13 14.73
CA PHE A 1058 -0.34 -5.22 15.69
C PHE A 1058 -0.05 -4.68 17.10
N ILE A 1059 -0.08 -5.55 18.12
CA ILE A 1059 0.07 -5.17 19.53
C ILE A 1059 1.47 -5.50 20.03
N ALA A 1060 2.25 -4.47 20.39
CA ALA A 1060 3.64 -4.55 20.84
C ALA A 1060 3.83 -3.89 22.22
N ASN A 1061 4.49 -4.60 23.15
CA ASN A 1061 4.81 -4.18 24.53
C ASN A 1061 3.62 -3.77 25.44
N GLY A 1062 2.39 -3.62 24.93
CA GLY A 1062 1.14 -3.49 25.70
C GLY A 1062 0.08 -2.65 25.01
#